data_AF-A0A0S3QX37-F1
#
_entry.id   AF-A0A0S3QX37-F1
#
_cell.length_a   1.000
_cell.length_b   1.000
_cell.length_c   1.000
_cell.angle_alpha   90.00
_cell.angle_beta   90.00
_cell.angle_gamma   90.00
#
_symmetry.space_group_name_H-M   'P 1'
#
loop_
_entity.id
_entity.type
_entity.pdbx_description
1 polymer ?
#
loop_
_entity_poly.entity_id
_entity_poly.type
_entity_poly.pdbx_seq_one_letter_code
_entity_poly.pdbx_strand_id
1 'polypeptide(L)'
;MQTIFKQSSGSPDYPMADFDNPLHEIGKHAPPKDFVCPITSHIFDDPVTLETGQTYERKAIEEWFNRGNLTCPITRQKLQNTQLPKTNYVLKRLIASWKDRNPHLVQPPYESPYEDTEAVVQSTTASTSPNSVITQATVDGMMSELRCAINNLYMSEVLKESEMAVLQVEKFWRGVNIGVDIHRMLVKPAVINGFMEILFNSVEPQVLQAAVFLLAEMGSRDNAVIETLTRVKTDVECIMALFKNGLTEAVVLLHLLNPPITSLAEMAIVESLITVLNTKEEESVTMCLKPKTAAVLLLARITRSSEEIIASSVVNTLFSENAIGTIASSFGADLAKERIAAVEILLRCMEEDGTCRKNIADKAELSPLMETLIGADDGERFKIIQFFAELVKLNRRTFTEQILHIIKEEGPFSTMHTLLIYLQAAPHDHCPVMAGLLLQLDLLDEPRKMSVYREEAMDTLIACLRNTDFPVTQLAAADTIMSLQGSFDFFGNPLCREVLLKRAGIDKSSRNLVLVGHQISNSSPEIDITPEDEKAADDSERRIAYVLVSHEFGTIFEALADGMKGRNPELRSACFISATWLTYMLSILPDTGIQVPARACLLKQFIAKFNSARDVEDRILSMVALNSFLQFPEGLGDLTSYTKDILRGLRELKRSCPLASKMLKSLVEENESKADIWIHKELIKEDCSENGEVVSVTCFKDKIFSGHTDGTIKVWTLKNNLFHLLQEIQEHTKAVTNLVISESGDRLYSGSLDRTSKVWSIGKAAIHCVQVYDMKDQIHNLVVTNSLACFVPQGAGVKVQTLNGESKVLNSSKYVKCLTHVDGKLYCGCHDSSVQEIHLATGTVNTIQSGYKRLLAKANPIHAIQIHGEFIYAAGSSMDGSSIKIWNSSSYSMVGSLQTGSEVRTMAVSSGLIYLGCKGGTVEIWDKKKSSKVDTLQMGTNCRVNCMALDRNEEVLVTGTSDGQIQAWEMN
;
A
#
# COMPACT_ATOMS: atom_id res chain seq x y z
N MET A 1 35.68 -37.46 34.08
CA MET A 1 37.15 -37.41 34.16
C MET A 1 37.51 -35.92 34.18
N GLN A 2 37.74 -35.33 35.35
CA GLN A 2 39.04 -35.26 36.06
C GLN A 2 40.07 -34.41 35.27
N THR A 3 40.20 -33.10 35.55
CA THR A 3 40.91 -32.39 36.67
C THR A 3 42.40 -32.15 36.34
N ILE A 4 43.12 -31.10 36.78
CA ILE A 4 43.30 -30.47 38.13
C ILE A 4 43.69 -28.96 37.89
N PHE A 5 43.01 -27.93 38.44
CA PHE A 5 43.14 -27.26 39.77
C PHE A 5 44.50 -26.57 40.06
N LYS A 6 44.65 -25.41 40.75
CA LYS A 6 43.89 -24.69 41.82
C LYS A 6 43.88 -23.16 41.56
N GLN A 7 42.99 -22.26 42.04
CA GLN A 7 42.06 -22.14 43.19
C GLN A 7 42.59 -21.40 44.45
N SER A 8 41.70 -20.55 45.02
CA SER A 8 41.64 -19.88 46.36
C SER A 8 41.89 -18.36 46.36
N SER A 9 41.21 -17.51 47.15
CA SER A 9 39.92 -17.53 47.90
C SER A 9 39.77 -16.16 48.61
N GLY A 10 38.62 -15.53 48.85
CA GLY A 10 37.22 -15.86 48.55
C GLY A 10 36.30 -14.71 49.02
N SER A 11 34.98 -14.85 48.82
CA SER A 11 33.92 -14.06 49.48
C SER A 11 33.38 -14.84 50.71
N PRO A 12 32.61 -14.26 51.66
CA PRO A 12 31.28 -13.62 51.48
C PRO A 12 31.14 -12.29 52.29
N ASP A 13 30.03 -11.58 52.48
CA ASP A 13 28.57 -11.86 52.47
C ASP A 13 27.74 -10.64 51.96
N TYR A 14 26.48 -10.89 51.57
CA TYR A 14 25.40 -9.91 51.32
C TYR A 14 24.47 -9.83 52.57
N PRO A 15 23.77 -8.71 52.85
CA PRO A 15 22.39 -8.57 52.32
C PRO A 15 21.88 -7.12 52.04
N MET A 16 20.67 -7.08 51.47
CA MET A 16 19.85 -5.94 51.03
C MET A 16 19.41 -4.94 52.13
N ALA A 17 19.16 -3.67 51.76
CA ALA A 17 17.83 -2.99 51.83
C ALA A 17 17.92 -1.48 51.51
N ASP A 18 16.77 -0.87 51.19
CA ASP A 18 16.59 0.48 50.58
C ASP A 18 16.59 1.71 51.54
N PHE A 19 16.52 2.89 50.91
CA PHE A 19 16.03 4.23 51.35
C PHE A 19 17.03 5.37 51.70
N ASP A 20 16.89 6.46 50.92
CA ASP A 20 17.00 7.90 51.19
C ASP A 20 18.05 8.45 52.20
N ASN A 21 19.08 9.15 51.69
CA ASN A 21 19.07 10.62 51.55
C ASN A 21 20.38 11.14 50.87
N PRO A 22 20.46 12.40 50.41
CA PRO A 22 21.58 12.89 49.62
C PRO A 22 22.77 13.34 50.48
N LEU A 23 23.99 13.20 49.94
CA LEU A 23 25.15 14.10 50.12
C LEU A 23 26.39 13.51 49.45
N HIS A 24 26.86 14.14 48.35
CA HIS A 24 28.31 14.40 48.13
C HIS A 24 28.53 15.28 46.87
N GLU A 25 28.19 16.56 46.98
CA GLU A 25 28.86 17.60 46.18
C GLU A 25 30.28 17.82 46.73
N ILE A 26 31.22 16.92 46.42
CA ILE A 26 32.65 17.17 46.63
C ILE A 26 33.40 16.71 45.38
N GLY A 27 33.75 17.65 44.50
CA GLY A 27 34.46 17.36 43.26
C GLY A 27 34.64 18.51 42.25
N LYS A 28 33.94 19.65 42.42
CA LYS A 28 33.98 20.77 41.46
C LYS A 28 35.03 21.87 41.73
N HIS A 29 35.93 21.71 42.72
CA HIS A 29 36.80 22.80 43.20
C HIS A 29 38.30 22.47 43.28
N ALA A 30 38.77 21.44 42.58
CA ALA A 30 40.20 21.18 42.40
C ALA A 30 40.68 21.69 41.03
N PRO A 31 41.85 22.34 40.92
CA PRO A 31 42.42 22.68 39.62
C PRO A 31 42.73 21.41 38.80
N PRO A 32 42.60 21.44 37.46
CA PRO A 32 43.09 20.37 36.59
C PRO A 32 44.54 20.02 36.90
N LYS A 33 44.89 18.72 36.88
CA LYS A 33 46.25 18.26 37.21
C LYS A 33 47.32 18.89 36.32
N ASP A 34 46.98 19.15 35.06
CA ASP A 34 47.87 19.76 34.08
C ASP A 34 48.13 21.26 34.33
N PHE A 35 47.38 21.88 35.25
CA PHE A 35 47.60 23.27 35.69
C PHE A 35 48.50 23.36 36.92
N VAL A 36 48.88 22.22 37.51
CA VAL A 36 49.65 22.15 38.75
C VAL A 36 51.09 21.69 38.47
N CYS A 37 52.07 22.42 38.95
CA CYS A 37 53.47 22.07 38.80
C CYS A 37 53.80 20.78 39.58
N PRO A 38 54.35 19.73 38.94
CA PRO A 38 54.68 18.49 39.62
C PRO A 38 55.77 18.58 40.70
N ILE A 39 56.58 19.65 40.71
CA ILE A 39 57.61 19.90 41.74
C ILE A 39 57.01 20.65 42.93
N THR A 40 56.27 21.73 42.70
CA THR A 40 55.78 22.61 43.78
C THR A 40 54.40 22.22 44.29
N SER A 41 53.65 21.40 43.54
CA SER A 41 52.23 21.08 43.80
C SER A 41 51.29 22.30 43.85
N HIS A 42 51.74 23.44 43.33
CA HIS A 42 50.95 24.67 43.17
C HIS A 42 50.57 24.89 41.71
N ILE A 43 49.51 25.66 41.47
CA ILE A 43 49.12 26.09 40.12
C ILE A 43 50.27 26.88 39.49
N PHE A 44 50.59 26.67 38.22
CA PHE A 44 51.65 27.43 37.56
C PHE A 44 51.33 28.92 37.49
N ASP A 45 52.34 29.75 37.78
CA ASP A 45 52.32 31.19 37.51
C ASP A 45 53.28 31.54 36.35
N ASP A 46 54.38 30.80 36.20
CA ASP A 46 55.25 30.87 35.02
C ASP A 46 55.66 29.47 34.52
N PRO A 47 54.73 28.75 33.84
CA PRO A 47 54.99 27.39 33.36
C PRO A 47 56.07 27.37 32.27
N VAL A 48 56.97 26.40 32.30
CA VAL A 48 58.04 26.17 31.30
C VAL A 48 58.04 24.70 30.89
N THR A 49 57.84 24.42 29.60
CA THR A 49 57.84 23.05 29.07
C THR A 49 59.22 22.69 28.52
N LEU A 50 59.82 21.62 29.05
CA LEU A 50 61.12 21.12 28.60
C LEU A 50 61.00 20.33 27.29
N GLU A 51 62.15 20.07 26.64
CA GLU A 51 62.29 19.21 25.44
C GLU A 51 61.57 17.84 25.57
N THR A 52 61.41 17.35 26.80
CA THR A 52 60.73 16.08 27.14
C THR A 52 59.19 16.17 27.18
N GLY A 53 58.59 17.32 26.87
CA GLY A 53 57.15 17.57 26.91
C GLY A 53 56.55 17.78 28.30
N GLN A 54 57.36 17.73 29.37
CA GLN A 54 56.90 17.98 30.74
C GLN A 54 57.04 19.46 31.12
N THR A 55 56.03 19.97 31.83
CA THR A 55 55.93 21.40 32.23
C THR A 55 56.21 21.58 33.72
N TYR A 56 57.01 22.59 34.05
CA TYR A 56 57.46 22.92 35.40
C TYR A 56 57.35 24.43 35.66
N GLU A 57 57.17 24.84 36.91
CA GLU A 57 57.23 26.25 37.30
C GLU A 57 58.66 26.75 37.14
N ARG A 58 58.87 27.91 36.46
CA ARG A 58 60.20 28.41 36.07
C ARG A 58 61.20 28.34 37.21
N LYS A 59 60.85 28.95 38.35
CA LYS A 59 61.73 29.02 39.54
C LYS A 59 62.10 27.64 40.08
N ALA A 60 61.16 26.67 40.04
CA ALA A 60 61.37 25.33 40.55
C ALA A 60 62.31 24.50 39.66
N ILE A 61 62.25 24.69 38.33
CA ILE A 61 63.16 24.02 37.40
C ILE A 61 64.52 24.75 37.28
N GLU A 62 64.56 26.07 37.49
CA GLU A 62 65.81 26.83 37.70
C GLU A 62 66.58 26.29 38.91
N GLU A 63 65.92 26.14 40.06
CA GLU A 63 66.55 25.52 41.24
C GLU A 63 67.00 24.08 40.98
N TRP A 64 66.23 23.30 40.22
CA TRP A 64 66.60 21.93 39.87
C TRP A 64 67.92 21.86 39.08
N PHE A 65 68.09 22.75 38.10
CA PHE A 65 69.34 22.85 37.31
C PHE A 65 70.49 23.48 38.12
N ASN A 66 70.21 24.50 38.95
CA ASN A 66 71.22 25.13 39.82
C ASN A 66 71.79 24.16 40.88
N ARG A 67 71.05 23.10 41.24
CA ARG A 67 71.53 21.98 42.07
C ARG A 67 72.38 20.95 41.31
N GLY A 68 72.69 21.20 40.03
CA GLY A 68 73.58 20.37 39.19
C GLY A 68 72.88 19.22 38.45
N ASN A 69 71.54 19.16 38.45
CA ASN A 69 70.81 18.09 37.77
C ASN A 69 70.66 18.40 36.26
N LEU A 70 71.12 17.48 35.40
CA LEU A 70 71.04 17.58 33.94
C LEU A 70 69.94 16.68 33.33
N THR A 71 68.96 16.28 34.15
CA THR A 71 67.87 15.36 33.78
C THR A 71 66.51 15.95 34.12
N CYS A 72 65.49 15.61 33.33
CA CYS A 72 64.11 15.99 33.60
C CYS A 72 63.63 15.32 34.92
N PRO A 73 63.05 16.08 35.87
CA PRO A 73 62.64 15.56 37.19
C PRO A 73 61.76 14.30 37.15
N ILE A 74 60.76 14.27 36.27
CA ILE A 74 59.82 13.14 36.14
C ILE A 74 60.38 12.05 35.21
N THR A 75 60.71 12.40 33.96
CA THR A 75 61.05 11.39 32.93
C THR A 75 62.46 10.84 33.07
N ARG A 76 63.32 11.48 33.89
CA ARG A 76 64.75 11.17 34.09
C ARG A 76 65.61 11.20 32.82
N GLN A 77 65.05 11.63 31.69
CA GLN A 77 65.78 11.80 30.43
C GLN A 77 66.80 12.93 30.57
N LYS A 78 67.99 12.74 29.99
CA LYS A 78 69.07 13.74 29.97
C LYS A 78 68.74 14.83 28.94
N LEU A 79 68.76 16.08 29.37
CA LEU A 79 68.42 17.23 28.54
C LEU A 79 69.62 17.65 27.67
N GLN A 80 69.37 18.12 26.45
CA GLN A 80 70.45 18.53 25.54
C GLN A 80 70.87 20.00 25.75
N ASN A 81 69.92 20.85 26.15
CA ASN A 81 70.17 22.24 26.49
C ASN A 81 69.91 22.52 27.98
N THR A 82 70.80 23.29 28.62
CA THR A 82 70.65 23.76 30.01
C THR A 82 70.06 25.18 30.11
N GLN A 83 69.96 25.91 29.00
CA GLN A 83 69.14 27.11 28.96
C GLN A 83 67.66 26.73 29.03
N LEU A 84 66.93 27.38 29.94
CA LEU A 84 65.51 27.12 30.09
C LEU A 84 64.71 27.70 28.92
N PRO A 85 63.71 26.96 28.42
CA PRO A 85 62.76 27.49 27.45
C PRO A 85 62.04 28.75 27.96
N LYS A 86 61.54 29.53 27.00
CA LYS A 86 60.56 30.59 27.29
C LYS A 86 59.30 29.97 27.91
N THR A 87 58.52 30.82 28.58
CA THR A 87 57.30 30.41 29.27
C THR A 87 56.32 29.78 28.27
N ASN A 88 55.64 28.72 28.69
CA ASN A 88 54.50 28.13 28.01
C ASN A 88 53.29 29.06 28.20
N TYR A 89 53.25 30.13 27.40
CA TYR A 89 52.21 31.15 27.48
C TYR A 89 50.81 30.60 27.18
N VAL A 90 50.68 29.52 26.39
CA VAL A 90 49.41 28.80 26.18
C VAL A 90 48.87 28.26 27.51
N LEU A 91 49.69 27.51 28.26
CA LEU A 91 49.29 27.00 29.57
C LEU A 91 49.04 28.14 30.58
N LYS A 92 49.84 29.21 30.51
CA LYS A 92 49.66 30.41 31.35
C LYS A 92 48.33 31.12 31.07
N ARG A 93 47.92 31.26 29.80
CA ARG A 93 46.63 31.84 29.38
C ARG A 93 45.44 30.93 29.73
N LEU A 94 45.58 29.61 29.58
CA LEU A 94 44.56 28.64 30.03
C LEU A 94 44.34 28.72 31.55
N ILE A 95 45.43 28.81 32.31
CA ILE A 95 45.37 28.99 33.77
C ILE A 95 44.78 30.35 34.14
N ALA A 96 45.12 31.44 33.44
CA ALA A 96 44.51 32.75 33.65
C ALA A 96 42.98 32.71 33.39
N SER A 97 42.56 32.17 32.25
CA SER A 97 41.13 32.03 31.91
C SER A 97 40.37 31.08 32.85
N TRP A 98 41.06 30.10 33.47
CA TRP A 98 40.50 29.25 34.51
C TRP A 98 40.42 29.97 35.87
N LYS A 99 41.44 30.77 36.24
CA LYS A 99 41.44 31.62 37.45
C LYS A 99 40.31 32.67 37.37
N ASP A 100 40.11 33.31 36.21
CA ASP A 100 39.02 34.26 35.97
C ASP A 100 37.63 33.61 36.11
N ARG A 101 37.49 32.35 35.67
CA ARG A 101 36.25 31.56 35.83
C ARG A 101 36.06 30.99 37.25
N ASN A 102 37.07 31.04 38.12
CA ASN A 102 37.04 30.49 39.48
C ASN A 102 37.65 31.47 40.52
N PRO A 103 37.13 32.71 40.63
CA PRO A 103 37.79 33.80 41.39
C PRO A 103 37.85 33.57 42.91
N HIS A 104 37.16 32.57 43.45
CA HIS A 104 37.09 32.29 44.90
C HIS A 104 38.27 31.45 45.44
N LEU A 105 39.18 30.98 44.59
CA LEU A 105 40.23 30.02 44.94
C LEU A 105 41.66 30.62 44.99
N VAL A 106 41.82 31.94 44.86
CA VAL A 106 43.14 32.60 44.80
C VAL A 106 43.25 33.71 45.86
N GLN A 107 44.22 33.56 46.77
CA GLN A 107 44.71 34.65 47.62
C GLN A 107 46.10 35.11 47.14
N PRO A 108 46.40 36.42 47.09
CA PRO A 108 47.72 36.93 46.72
C PRO A 108 48.65 37.06 47.93
N PRO A 109 49.97 37.15 47.69
CA PRO A 109 50.70 38.25 48.33
C PRO A 109 51.78 38.93 47.47
N TYR A 110 51.65 40.26 47.38
CA TYR A 110 52.68 41.32 47.45
C TYR A 110 53.79 41.52 46.39
N GLU A 111 53.97 42.80 46.07
CA GLU A 111 54.94 43.44 45.17
C GLU A 111 56.34 43.57 45.82
N SER A 112 57.47 43.74 45.11
CA SER A 112 57.94 45.00 44.47
C SER A 112 59.48 44.87 44.18
N PRO A 113 60.22 45.91 43.71
CA PRO A 113 60.31 46.43 42.33
C PRO A 113 61.79 46.36 41.78
N TYR A 114 62.17 47.27 40.85
CA TYR A 114 63.50 47.46 40.19
C TYR A 114 63.83 46.51 39.00
N GLU A 115 64.56 46.89 37.94
CA GLU A 115 64.83 48.19 37.26
C GLU A 115 65.43 47.86 35.84
N ASP A 116 65.53 48.85 34.94
CA ASP A 116 66.21 48.92 33.62
C ASP A 116 67.14 47.75 33.13
N THR A 117 67.28 47.41 31.84
CA THR A 117 67.86 48.26 30.77
C THR A 117 67.80 47.56 29.39
N GLU A 118 67.93 48.30 28.29
CA GLU A 118 68.16 47.79 26.92
C GLU A 118 69.55 47.17 26.71
N ALA A 119 69.68 46.22 25.75
CA ALA A 119 70.96 45.96 25.07
C ALA A 119 70.77 45.37 23.65
N VAL A 120 71.11 46.15 22.63
CA VAL A 120 71.30 45.68 21.25
C VAL A 120 72.76 45.26 21.05
N VAL A 121 73.02 44.07 20.49
CA VAL A 121 74.34 43.72 19.92
C VAL A 121 74.16 42.94 18.61
N GLN A 122 74.78 43.44 17.54
CA GLN A 122 74.95 42.77 16.25
C GLN A 122 76.26 41.97 16.21
N SER A 123 76.31 40.88 15.43
CA SER A 123 77.50 40.35 14.70
C SER A 123 77.25 38.88 14.28
N THR A 124 77.80 38.30 13.20
CA THR A 124 78.49 38.81 12.00
C THR A 124 78.37 37.76 10.89
N THR A 125 78.50 38.18 9.62
CA THR A 125 78.51 37.31 8.43
C THR A 125 79.82 36.54 8.21
N ALA A 126 79.76 35.38 7.56
CA ALA A 126 80.87 34.79 6.80
C ALA A 126 80.35 34.11 5.50
N SER A 127 81.16 34.09 4.44
CA SER A 127 80.72 33.91 3.05
C SER A 127 81.40 32.77 2.27
N THR A 128 80.69 32.16 1.31
CA THR A 128 81.11 31.38 0.09
C THR A 128 79.86 30.68 -0.49
N SER A 129 79.74 30.21 -1.75
CA SER A 129 80.38 30.51 -3.05
C SER A 129 79.39 30.10 -4.17
N PRO A 130 79.35 30.70 -5.39
CA PRO A 130 78.14 30.63 -6.23
C PRO A 130 78.09 29.51 -7.30
N ASN A 131 76.87 29.28 -7.80
CA ASN A 131 76.47 28.52 -9.01
C ASN A 131 76.15 27.00 -8.93
N SER A 132 76.30 26.34 -7.78
CA SER A 132 75.53 25.11 -7.48
C SER A 132 74.67 25.25 -6.21
N VAL A 133 74.89 26.31 -5.44
CA VAL A 133 74.27 26.58 -4.14
C VAL A 133 72.93 27.30 -4.27
N ILE A 134 72.63 27.94 -5.42
CA ILE A 134 71.47 28.85 -5.57
C ILE A 134 70.14 28.10 -5.48
N THR A 135 70.06 26.84 -5.95
CA THR A 135 68.86 26.00 -5.82
C THR A 135 68.73 25.33 -4.45
N GLN A 136 69.84 25.08 -3.76
CA GLN A 136 69.81 24.48 -2.41
C GLN A 136 69.52 25.55 -1.34
N ALA A 137 70.14 26.72 -1.43
CA ALA A 137 69.95 27.82 -0.50
C ALA A 137 68.56 28.48 -0.60
N THR A 138 67.91 28.44 -1.77
CA THR A 138 66.49 28.84 -1.86
C THR A 138 65.57 27.83 -1.18
N VAL A 139 65.83 26.53 -1.33
CA VAL A 139 65.07 25.47 -0.60
C VAL A 139 65.32 25.54 0.91
N ASP A 140 66.56 25.71 1.35
CA ASP A 140 66.90 25.86 2.78
C ASP A 140 66.33 27.16 3.37
N GLY A 141 66.31 28.25 2.59
CA GLY A 141 65.64 29.51 2.94
C GLY A 141 64.13 29.33 3.10
N MET A 142 63.45 28.72 2.12
CA MET A 142 62.02 28.40 2.19
C MET A 142 61.69 27.45 3.34
N MET A 143 62.55 26.48 3.66
CA MET A 143 62.39 25.60 4.83
C MET A 143 62.61 26.35 6.14
N SER A 144 63.44 27.40 6.17
CA SER A 144 63.60 28.28 7.33
C SER A 144 62.38 29.18 7.52
N GLU A 145 61.83 29.74 6.45
CA GLU A 145 60.57 30.49 6.46
C GLU A 145 59.39 29.62 6.92
N LEU A 146 59.27 28.40 6.40
CA LEU A 146 58.27 27.42 6.85
C LEU A 146 58.45 27.05 8.33
N ARG A 147 59.69 26.87 8.81
CA ARG A 147 59.97 26.66 10.24
C ARG A 147 59.52 27.86 11.08
N CYS A 148 59.75 29.08 10.60
CA CYS A 148 59.33 30.30 11.27
C CYS A 148 57.80 30.41 11.35
N ALA A 149 57.10 30.20 10.23
CA ALA A 149 55.64 30.16 10.17
C ALA A 149 55.06 29.09 11.09
N ILE A 150 55.57 27.86 11.01
CA ILE A 150 55.18 26.76 11.92
C ILE A 150 55.40 27.16 13.38
N ASN A 151 56.51 27.79 13.74
CA ASN A 151 56.76 28.23 15.11
C ASN A 151 55.76 29.31 15.55
N ASN A 152 55.51 30.31 14.71
CA ASN A 152 54.56 31.39 15.01
C ASN A 152 53.13 30.86 15.20
N LEU A 153 52.72 29.84 14.44
CA LEU A 153 51.39 29.24 14.51
C LEU A 153 51.00 28.73 15.91
N TYR A 154 51.93 28.12 16.66
CA TYR A 154 51.65 27.53 17.99
C TYR A 154 52.48 28.12 19.15
N MET A 155 53.28 29.17 18.90
CA MET A 155 54.08 29.86 19.92
C MET A 155 53.92 31.39 19.95
N SER A 156 53.23 32.03 18.99
CA SER A 156 52.93 33.47 19.10
C SER A 156 51.72 33.73 20.01
N GLU A 157 51.78 34.83 20.75
CA GLU A 157 50.64 35.36 21.53
C GLU A 157 49.73 36.27 20.69
N VAL A 158 50.22 36.73 19.53
CA VAL A 158 49.51 37.65 18.64
C VAL A 158 48.74 36.83 17.61
N LEU A 159 47.42 36.74 17.77
CA LEU A 159 46.53 36.01 16.84
C LEU A 159 46.87 36.31 15.37
N LYS A 160 47.08 37.58 15.03
CA LYS A 160 47.41 38.03 13.67
C LYS A 160 48.72 37.49 13.10
N GLU A 161 49.71 37.17 13.94
CA GLU A 161 50.94 36.51 13.49
C GLU A 161 50.69 35.03 13.17
N SER A 162 49.86 34.37 13.98
CA SER A 162 49.45 32.98 13.77
C SER A 162 48.50 32.85 12.57
N GLU A 163 47.59 33.79 12.36
CA GLU A 163 46.74 33.89 11.16
C GLU A 163 47.58 34.06 9.88
N MET A 164 48.55 34.98 9.89
CA MET A 164 49.51 35.14 8.79
C MET A 164 50.38 33.90 8.58
N ALA A 165 50.70 33.15 9.64
CA ALA A 165 51.43 31.90 9.53
C ALA A 165 50.62 30.80 8.82
N VAL A 166 49.30 30.69 9.06
CA VAL A 166 48.42 29.77 8.31
C VAL A 166 48.49 30.04 6.80
N LEU A 167 48.31 31.30 6.40
CA LEU A 167 48.36 31.70 4.98
C LEU A 167 49.75 31.46 4.34
N GLN A 168 50.83 31.61 5.12
CA GLN A 168 52.18 31.25 4.67
C GLN A 168 52.32 29.74 4.47
N VAL A 169 51.86 28.92 5.42
CA VAL A 169 51.89 27.45 5.29
C VAL A 169 51.04 26.97 4.11
N GLU A 170 49.88 27.56 3.85
CA GLU A 170 49.06 27.26 2.66
C GLU A 170 49.82 27.57 1.37
N LYS A 171 50.46 28.75 1.30
CA LYS A 171 51.27 29.15 0.14
C LYS A 171 52.42 28.16 -0.11
N PHE A 172 53.06 27.63 0.93
CA PHE A 172 54.06 26.57 0.79
C PHE A 172 53.43 25.24 0.34
N TRP A 173 52.24 24.88 0.84
CA TRP A 173 51.51 23.66 0.46
C TRP A 173 51.12 23.65 -1.02
N ARG A 174 50.64 24.78 -1.55
CA ARG A 174 50.28 24.91 -2.98
C ARG A 174 51.48 25.15 -3.90
N GLY A 175 52.56 25.75 -3.40
CA GLY A 175 53.69 26.23 -4.22
C GLY A 175 54.84 25.24 -4.44
N VAL A 176 54.90 24.13 -3.71
CA VAL A 176 56.04 23.18 -3.74
C VAL A 176 55.53 21.74 -3.79
N ASN A 177 56.20 20.89 -4.58
CA ASN A 177 55.93 19.44 -4.54
C ASN A 177 56.38 18.89 -3.17
N ILE A 178 55.41 18.55 -2.30
CA ILE A 178 55.62 18.35 -0.87
C ILE A 178 56.57 17.18 -0.61
N GLY A 179 57.81 17.48 -0.20
CA GLY A 179 58.75 16.49 0.28
C GLY A 179 58.30 15.86 1.60
N VAL A 180 58.69 14.60 1.83
CA VAL A 180 58.34 13.80 3.03
C VAL A 180 58.65 14.54 4.34
N ASP A 181 59.68 15.39 4.35
CA ASP A 181 60.11 16.15 5.53
C ASP A 181 59.16 17.30 5.89
N ILE A 182 58.55 17.98 4.92
CA ILE A 182 57.53 19.04 5.16
C ILE A 182 56.30 18.42 5.83
N HIS A 183 55.82 17.30 5.28
CA HIS A 183 54.68 16.57 5.82
C HIS A 183 54.89 16.13 7.28
N ARG A 184 56.06 15.53 7.59
CA ARG A 184 56.43 15.14 8.97
C ARG A 184 56.54 16.31 9.95
N MET A 185 56.77 17.53 9.47
CA MET A 185 56.79 18.72 10.32
C MET A 185 55.38 19.21 10.67
N LEU A 186 54.45 19.15 9.72
CA LEU A 186 53.09 19.67 9.86
C LEU A 186 52.15 18.71 10.63
N VAL A 187 52.33 17.39 10.50
CA VAL A 187 51.50 16.38 11.19
C VAL A 187 51.78 16.27 12.71
N LYS A 188 52.69 17.09 13.27
CA LYS A 188 52.94 17.09 14.72
C LYS A 188 51.70 17.57 15.50
N PRO A 189 51.28 16.90 16.59
CA PRO A 189 50.10 17.30 17.37
C PRO A 189 50.08 18.76 17.85
N ALA A 190 51.25 19.34 18.16
CA ALA A 190 51.34 20.76 18.53
C ALA A 190 50.95 21.71 17.38
N VAL A 191 51.25 21.34 16.13
CA VAL A 191 50.93 22.13 14.93
C VAL A 191 49.46 21.96 14.56
N ILE A 192 48.92 20.74 14.67
CA ILE A 192 47.49 20.44 14.49
C ILE A 192 46.66 21.25 15.51
N ASN A 193 47.05 21.24 16.79
CA ASN A 193 46.40 22.03 17.83
C ASN A 193 46.49 23.55 17.56
N GLY A 194 47.60 24.04 16.99
CA GLY A 194 47.73 25.44 16.57
C GLY A 194 46.74 25.82 15.47
N PHE A 195 46.51 24.95 14.47
CA PHE A 195 45.44 25.15 13.49
C PHE A 195 44.05 25.13 14.13
N MET A 196 43.79 24.23 15.09
CA MET A 196 42.52 24.24 15.85
C MET A 196 42.34 25.53 16.66
N GLU A 197 43.38 26.07 17.29
CA GLU A 197 43.30 27.36 18.01
C GLU A 197 42.93 28.51 17.07
N ILE A 198 43.42 28.50 15.82
CA ILE A 198 42.96 29.44 14.78
C ILE A 198 41.48 29.24 14.45
N LEU A 199 41.02 28.00 14.27
CA LEU A 199 39.60 27.70 14.01
C LEU A 199 38.66 28.13 15.15
N PHE A 200 39.13 28.10 16.40
CA PHE A 200 38.36 28.58 17.55
C PHE A 200 38.32 30.11 17.72
N ASN A 201 39.34 30.84 17.26
CA ASN A 201 39.54 32.26 17.63
C ASN A 201 39.54 33.24 16.45
N SER A 202 39.86 32.82 15.23
CA SER A 202 39.88 33.72 14.07
C SER A 202 38.47 34.02 13.56
N VAL A 203 38.31 35.24 13.02
CA VAL A 203 37.09 35.69 12.35
C VAL A 203 37.32 36.02 10.87
N GLU A 204 38.54 35.86 10.35
CA GLU A 204 38.87 36.14 8.95
C GLU A 204 38.55 34.91 8.07
N PRO A 205 37.58 34.99 7.12
CA PRO A 205 37.14 33.81 6.38
C PRO A 205 38.26 33.13 5.58
N GLN A 206 39.19 33.91 5.02
CA GLN A 206 40.33 33.39 4.26
C GLN A 206 41.27 32.56 5.14
N VAL A 207 41.47 32.94 6.40
CA VAL A 207 42.34 32.22 7.34
C VAL A 207 41.66 30.94 7.82
N LEU A 208 40.36 30.99 8.13
CA LEU A 208 39.58 29.81 8.49
C LEU A 208 39.53 28.79 7.33
N GLN A 209 39.30 29.26 6.10
CA GLN A 209 39.33 28.45 4.88
C GLN A 209 40.70 27.79 4.68
N ALA A 210 41.80 28.54 4.83
CA ALA A 210 43.17 28.01 4.70
C ALA A 210 43.52 27.00 5.80
N ALA A 211 43.09 27.21 7.04
CA ALA A 211 43.29 26.28 8.15
C ALA A 211 42.52 24.97 7.96
N VAL A 212 41.23 25.05 7.56
CA VAL A 212 40.42 23.87 7.21
C VAL A 212 41.03 23.13 6.02
N PHE A 213 41.46 23.84 4.99
CA PHE A 213 42.11 23.27 3.81
C PHE A 213 43.35 22.45 4.19
N LEU A 214 44.26 23.04 4.96
CA LEU A 214 45.48 22.37 5.42
C LEU A 214 45.18 21.14 6.28
N LEU A 215 44.23 21.23 7.21
CA LEU A 215 43.83 20.09 8.06
C LEU A 215 43.20 18.95 7.25
N ALA A 216 42.36 19.26 6.25
CA ALA A 216 41.76 18.25 5.36
C ALA A 216 42.80 17.61 4.43
N GLU A 217 43.69 18.41 3.84
CA GLU A 217 44.81 17.94 3.03
C GLU A 217 45.76 17.02 3.81
N MET A 218 46.17 17.43 5.01
CA MET A 218 47.00 16.61 5.90
C MET A 218 46.26 15.35 6.36
N GLY A 219 45.01 15.48 6.80
CA GLY A 219 44.20 14.35 7.27
C GLY A 219 43.88 13.30 6.20
N SER A 220 43.75 13.72 4.94
CA SER A 220 43.59 12.78 3.81
C SER A 220 44.86 11.96 3.51
N ARG A 221 46.03 12.41 3.97
CA ARG A 221 47.34 11.76 3.75
C ARG A 221 47.84 10.99 4.97
N ASP A 222 47.40 11.38 6.17
CA ASP A 222 47.85 10.79 7.43
C ASP A 222 46.72 10.67 8.46
N ASN A 223 46.33 9.43 8.77
CA ASN A 223 45.26 9.13 9.73
C ASN A 223 45.58 9.61 11.16
N ALA A 224 46.87 9.82 11.51
CA ALA A 224 47.25 10.34 12.82
C ALA A 224 46.72 11.78 13.06
N VAL A 225 46.49 12.56 12.00
CA VAL A 225 45.84 13.88 12.09
C VAL A 225 44.38 13.72 12.49
N ILE A 226 43.66 12.80 11.84
CA ILE A 226 42.25 12.48 12.12
C ILE A 226 42.10 11.91 13.54
N GLU A 227 42.97 11.01 13.97
CA GLU A 227 43.01 10.49 15.34
C GLU A 227 43.31 11.60 16.38
N THR A 228 44.15 12.58 16.04
CA THR A 228 44.44 13.71 16.95
C THR A 228 43.22 14.61 17.13
N LEU A 229 42.53 14.96 16.03
CA LEU A 229 41.33 15.81 16.02
C LEU A 229 40.11 15.13 16.65
N THR A 230 39.88 13.84 16.38
CA THR A 230 38.75 13.08 16.93
C THR A 230 38.88 12.77 18.42
N ARG A 231 40.10 12.84 18.99
CA ARG A 231 40.36 12.62 20.42
C ARG A 231 39.69 13.68 21.32
N VAL A 232 39.42 14.87 20.79
CA VAL A 232 38.88 16.01 21.55
C VAL A 232 37.50 16.37 20.98
N LYS A 233 36.42 16.05 21.71
CA LYS A 233 35.04 16.22 21.21
C LYS A 233 34.73 17.66 20.78
N THR A 234 35.25 18.65 21.51
CA THR A 234 35.05 20.08 21.22
C THR A 234 35.62 20.51 19.86
N ASP A 235 36.62 19.81 19.35
CA ASP A 235 37.29 20.15 18.09
C ASP A 235 36.39 19.78 16.91
N VAL A 236 35.74 18.61 16.99
CA VAL A 236 34.71 18.17 16.04
C VAL A 236 33.48 19.08 16.12
N GLU A 237 33.05 19.46 17.33
CA GLU A 237 31.94 20.41 17.54
C GLU A 237 32.25 21.80 16.96
N CYS A 238 33.49 22.28 17.08
CA CYS A 238 33.94 23.53 16.46
C CYS A 238 33.84 23.48 14.93
N ILE A 239 34.32 22.39 14.31
CA ILE A 239 34.30 22.24 12.85
C ILE A 239 32.85 22.12 12.34
N MET A 240 31.95 21.45 13.08
CA MET A 240 30.51 21.44 12.78
C MET A 240 29.87 22.83 12.90
N ALA A 241 30.26 23.63 13.90
CA ALA A 241 29.77 25.00 14.06
C ALA A 241 30.26 25.93 12.94
N LEU A 242 31.53 25.83 12.54
CA LEU A 242 32.09 26.58 11.40
C LEU A 242 31.38 26.22 10.09
N PHE A 243 31.11 24.93 9.85
CA PHE A 243 30.35 24.47 8.71
C PHE A 243 28.93 25.07 8.69
N LYS A 244 28.23 25.04 9.84
CA LYS A 244 26.89 25.64 9.99
C LYS A 244 26.87 27.15 9.78
N ASN A 245 27.97 27.84 10.09
CA ASN A 245 28.16 29.27 9.85
C ASN A 245 28.51 29.62 8.39
N GLY A 246 28.54 28.65 7.48
CA GLY A 246 28.69 28.86 6.03
C GLY A 246 30.09 28.60 5.46
N LEU A 247 31.05 28.09 6.25
CA LEU A 247 32.37 27.70 5.75
C LEU A 247 32.27 26.34 5.03
N THR A 248 32.02 26.35 3.72
CA THR A 248 31.64 25.14 2.97
C THR A 248 32.75 24.08 2.96
N GLU A 249 34.02 24.47 2.95
CA GLU A 249 35.19 23.58 2.96
C GLU A 249 35.25 22.69 4.21
N ALA A 250 34.65 23.13 5.32
CA ALA A 250 34.61 22.35 6.56
C ALA A 250 33.90 21.00 6.37
N VAL A 251 33.02 20.86 5.37
CA VAL A 251 32.37 19.58 5.02
C VAL A 251 33.38 18.50 4.64
N VAL A 252 34.50 18.86 4.01
CA VAL A 252 35.56 17.92 3.61
C VAL A 252 36.26 17.37 4.85
N LEU A 253 36.57 18.23 5.81
CA LEU A 253 37.17 17.83 7.08
C LEU A 253 36.18 17.01 7.93
N LEU A 254 34.89 17.38 7.98
CA LEU A 254 33.84 16.59 8.63
C LEU A 254 33.68 15.20 8.02
N HIS A 255 33.79 15.07 6.69
CA HIS A 255 33.78 13.78 6.02
C HIS A 255 34.94 12.89 6.47
N LEU A 256 36.17 13.43 6.51
CA LEU A 256 37.36 12.71 6.97
C LEU A 256 37.32 12.34 8.46
N LEU A 257 36.76 13.21 9.31
CA LEU A 257 36.58 12.97 10.76
C LEU A 257 35.56 11.87 11.07
N ASN A 258 34.66 11.55 10.13
CA ASN A 258 33.68 10.48 10.23
C ASN A 258 32.85 10.44 11.56
N PRO A 259 32.36 11.59 12.08
CA PRO A 259 31.69 11.69 13.39
C PRO A 259 30.41 10.85 13.48
N PRO A 260 29.91 10.47 14.67
CA PRO A 260 28.72 9.64 14.80
C PRO A 260 27.45 10.34 14.26
N ILE A 261 26.54 9.56 13.66
CA ILE A 261 25.35 10.07 12.96
C ILE A 261 24.42 10.85 13.90
N THR A 262 24.28 10.41 15.16
CA THR A 262 23.50 11.13 16.19
C THR A 262 24.01 12.56 16.39
N SER A 263 25.33 12.77 16.43
CA SER A 263 25.94 14.10 16.57
C SER A 263 25.73 15.00 15.35
N LEU A 264 25.54 14.41 14.16
CA LEU A 264 25.21 15.16 12.93
C LEU A 264 23.74 15.57 12.93
N ALA A 265 22.85 14.67 13.37
CA ALA A 265 21.42 14.93 13.50
C ALA A 265 21.11 15.98 14.58
N GLU A 266 21.70 15.86 15.78
CA GLU A 266 21.52 16.79 16.91
C GLU A 266 21.84 18.25 16.55
N MET A 267 22.80 18.48 15.65
CA MET A 267 23.28 19.81 15.27
C MET A 267 22.55 20.41 14.05
N ALA A 268 21.61 19.67 13.45
CA ALA A 268 20.83 20.06 12.27
C ALA A 268 21.71 20.54 11.08
N ILE A 269 22.76 19.78 10.74
CA ILE A 269 23.68 20.14 9.64
C ILE A 269 23.11 19.89 8.23
N VAL A 270 21.93 19.25 8.13
CA VAL A 270 21.36 18.76 6.86
C VAL A 270 21.02 19.92 5.92
N GLU A 271 20.45 21.01 6.46
CA GLU A 271 20.21 22.25 5.71
C GLU A 271 21.53 22.80 5.16
N SER A 272 22.60 22.86 5.97
CA SER A 272 23.93 23.28 5.54
C SER A 272 24.50 22.37 4.44
N LEU A 273 24.35 21.05 4.54
CA LEU A 273 24.75 20.10 3.48
C LEU A 273 24.00 20.39 2.16
N ILE A 274 22.69 20.67 2.22
CA ILE A 274 21.89 21.02 1.04
C ILE A 274 22.33 22.38 0.45
N THR A 275 22.67 23.38 1.28
CA THR A 275 23.20 24.65 0.76
C THR A 275 24.50 24.45 -0.03
N VAL A 276 25.41 23.57 0.43
CA VAL A 276 26.64 23.21 -0.31
C VAL A 276 26.30 22.55 -1.65
N LEU A 277 25.36 21.62 -1.71
CA LEU A 277 24.95 20.99 -2.97
C LEU A 277 24.51 22.03 -4.02
N ASN A 278 23.80 23.07 -3.58
CA ASN A 278 23.26 24.13 -4.44
C ASN A 278 24.28 25.24 -4.79
N THR A 279 25.52 25.18 -4.29
CA THR A 279 26.60 26.11 -4.71
C THR A 279 27.09 25.78 -6.12
N LYS A 280 27.54 26.81 -6.87
CA LYS A 280 28.08 26.62 -8.22
C LYS A 280 29.52 26.14 -8.17
N GLU A 281 29.87 25.19 -9.02
CA GLU A 281 31.19 24.53 -9.00
C GLU A 281 32.37 25.49 -9.28
N GLU A 282 32.13 26.59 -10.00
CA GLU A 282 33.11 27.65 -10.30
C GLU A 282 33.70 28.35 -9.07
N GLU A 283 33.05 28.26 -7.90
CA GLU A 283 33.45 28.95 -6.66
C GLU A 283 34.26 28.06 -5.70
N SER A 284 34.48 26.78 -6.02
CA SER A 284 35.07 25.81 -5.09
C SER A 284 36.60 25.79 -5.08
N VAL A 285 37.18 25.76 -3.87
CA VAL A 285 38.64 25.59 -3.68
C VAL A 285 39.07 24.18 -4.11
N THR A 286 40.20 24.06 -4.80
CA THR A 286 40.82 22.77 -5.09
C THR A 286 41.42 22.17 -3.83
N MET A 287 40.83 21.06 -3.39
CA MET A 287 41.17 20.26 -2.19
C MET A 287 41.22 18.77 -2.52
N CYS A 288 41.63 17.94 -1.56
CA CYS A 288 41.64 16.47 -1.64
C CYS A 288 40.30 15.83 -2.05
N LEU A 289 39.17 16.48 -1.76
CA LEU A 289 37.81 16.16 -2.23
C LEU A 289 37.07 17.48 -2.52
N LYS A 290 36.21 17.53 -3.55
CA LYS A 290 35.32 18.69 -3.77
C LYS A 290 34.33 18.79 -2.58
N PRO A 291 33.99 19.99 -2.06
CA PRO A 291 33.01 20.14 -0.98
C PRO A 291 31.64 19.51 -1.30
N LYS A 292 31.16 19.66 -2.55
CA LYS A 292 29.93 19.00 -3.05
C LYS A 292 30.00 17.47 -2.90
N THR A 293 31.08 16.84 -3.36
CA THR A 293 31.31 15.39 -3.22
C THR A 293 31.27 14.94 -1.75
N ALA A 294 31.96 15.66 -0.86
CA ALA A 294 31.97 15.35 0.58
C ALA A 294 30.58 15.53 1.22
N ALA A 295 29.78 16.51 0.77
CA ALA A 295 28.40 16.70 1.20
C ALA A 295 27.49 15.52 0.77
N VAL A 296 27.58 15.06 -0.49
CA VAL A 296 26.84 13.88 -0.98
C VAL A 296 27.22 12.63 -0.17
N LEU A 297 28.51 12.40 0.07
CA LEU A 297 28.99 11.24 0.84
C LEU A 297 28.53 11.27 2.30
N LEU A 298 28.45 12.44 2.93
CA LEU A 298 27.91 12.59 4.29
C LEU A 298 26.39 12.39 4.33
N LEU A 299 25.64 12.93 3.36
CA LEU A 299 24.20 12.73 3.25
C LEU A 299 23.85 11.24 3.07
N ALA A 300 24.53 10.53 2.16
CA ALA A 300 24.35 9.10 1.95
C ALA A 300 24.64 8.28 3.23
N ARG A 301 25.61 8.70 4.03
CA ARG A 301 25.89 8.06 5.32
C ARG A 301 24.77 8.28 6.35
N ILE A 302 24.09 9.42 6.32
CA ILE A 302 22.96 9.72 7.22
C ILE A 302 21.68 9.00 6.76
N THR A 303 21.39 8.98 5.44
CA THR A 303 20.22 8.26 4.90
C THR A 303 20.35 6.73 5.05
N ARG A 304 21.58 6.19 5.01
CA ARG A 304 21.89 4.78 5.31
C ARG A 304 21.91 4.45 6.82
N SER A 305 21.46 5.35 7.70
CA SER A 305 21.43 5.08 9.14
C SER A 305 20.33 4.07 9.49
N SER A 306 20.57 3.25 10.53
CA SER A 306 19.58 2.30 11.05
C SER A 306 18.46 2.98 11.87
N GLU A 307 18.55 4.29 12.09
CA GLU A 307 17.56 5.07 12.83
C GLU A 307 16.59 5.69 11.82
N GLU A 308 15.55 4.92 11.47
CA GLU A 308 14.57 5.25 10.43
C GLU A 308 13.97 6.66 10.60
N ILE A 309 13.71 7.09 11.84
CA ILE A 309 13.24 8.46 12.17
C ILE A 309 14.20 9.54 11.65
N ILE A 310 15.52 9.34 11.78
CA ILE A 310 16.53 10.29 11.29
C ILE A 310 16.58 10.23 9.75
N ALA A 311 16.61 9.03 9.18
CA ALA A 311 16.66 8.84 7.73
C ALA A 311 15.46 9.50 7.02
N SER A 312 14.23 9.20 7.46
CA SER A 312 13.01 9.81 6.91
C SER A 312 12.95 11.31 7.17
N SER A 313 13.44 11.82 8.31
CA SER A 313 13.53 13.26 8.58
C SER A 313 14.43 13.98 7.57
N VAL A 314 15.62 13.43 7.29
CA VAL A 314 16.54 13.97 6.27
C VAL A 314 15.93 13.96 4.88
N VAL A 315 15.28 12.85 4.50
CA VAL A 315 14.60 12.73 3.19
C VAL A 315 13.47 13.76 3.05
N ASN A 316 12.69 14.00 4.11
CA ASN A 316 11.71 15.08 4.14
C ASN A 316 12.33 16.48 3.96
N THR A 317 13.53 16.75 4.51
CA THR A 317 14.26 17.99 4.24
C THR A 317 14.76 18.08 2.80
N LEU A 318 15.18 16.97 2.17
CA LEU A 318 15.55 16.94 0.76
C LEU A 318 14.37 17.25 -0.17
N PHE A 319 13.15 16.87 0.22
CA PHE A 319 11.91 17.26 -0.46
C PHE A 319 11.60 18.75 -0.30
N SER A 320 11.62 19.29 0.92
CA SER A 320 11.28 20.70 1.18
C SER A 320 12.21 21.69 0.47
N GLU A 321 13.50 21.36 0.40
CA GLU A 321 14.53 22.19 -0.26
C GLU A 321 14.72 21.86 -1.75
N ASN A 322 13.92 20.96 -2.34
CA ASN A 322 13.99 20.53 -3.75
C ASN A 322 15.40 20.03 -4.19
N ALA A 323 16.17 19.46 -3.25
CA ALA A 323 17.57 19.08 -3.45
C ALA A 323 17.76 17.89 -4.41
N ILE A 324 16.69 17.15 -4.70
CA ILE A 324 16.69 15.91 -5.50
C ILE A 324 17.27 16.11 -6.90
N GLY A 325 16.93 17.22 -7.56
CA GLY A 325 17.48 17.52 -8.88
C GLY A 325 18.99 17.78 -8.85
N THR A 326 19.48 18.40 -7.77
CA THR A 326 20.90 18.66 -7.55
C THR A 326 21.66 17.36 -7.27
N ILE A 327 21.08 16.43 -6.49
CA ILE A 327 21.66 15.10 -6.25
C ILE A 327 21.67 14.25 -7.52
N ALA A 328 20.63 14.32 -8.36
CA ALA A 328 20.62 13.65 -9.68
C ALA A 328 21.75 14.16 -10.61
N SER A 329 22.12 15.45 -10.51
CA SER A 329 23.25 16.00 -11.27
C SER A 329 24.62 15.41 -10.87
N SER A 330 24.75 14.86 -9.65
CA SER A 330 25.98 14.18 -9.21
C SER A 330 26.24 12.84 -9.91
N PHE A 331 25.33 12.36 -10.78
CA PHE A 331 25.66 11.26 -11.69
C PHE A 331 26.72 11.65 -12.73
N GLY A 332 26.81 12.93 -13.12
CA GLY A 332 27.87 13.44 -14.00
C GLY A 332 29.24 13.61 -13.32
N ALA A 333 29.38 13.25 -12.04
CA ALA A 333 30.62 13.44 -11.29
C ALA A 333 31.74 12.46 -11.69
N ASP A 334 32.98 12.95 -11.72
CA ASP A 334 34.20 12.18 -12.03
C ASP A 334 34.40 10.96 -11.09
N LEU A 335 33.92 11.05 -9.85
CA LEU A 335 34.18 10.08 -8.80
C LEU A 335 33.04 9.06 -8.69
N ALA A 336 33.32 7.80 -9.01
CA ALA A 336 32.38 6.68 -8.87
C ALA A 336 31.68 6.61 -7.50
N LYS A 337 32.40 6.91 -6.40
CA LYS A 337 31.84 6.95 -5.04
C LYS A 337 30.76 8.03 -4.86
N GLU A 338 30.86 9.17 -5.55
CA GLU A 338 29.81 10.19 -5.53
C GLU A 338 28.57 9.70 -6.27
N ARG A 339 28.77 9.09 -7.46
CA ARG A 339 27.69 8.52 -8.27
C ARG A 339 26.90 7.44 -7.49
N ILE A 340 27.60 6.55 -6.77
CA ILE A 340 26.98 5.51 -5.93
C ILE A 340 26.28 6.12 -4.70
N ALA A 341 26.88 7.11 -4.03
CA ALA A 341 26.26 7.78 -2.90
C ALA A 341 24.99 8.57 -3.29
N ALA A 342 24.99 9.19 -4.48
CA ALA A 342 23.80 9.81 -5.05
C ALA A 342 22.70 8.77 -5.35
N VAL A 343 23.06 7.61 -5.91
CA VAL A 343 22.13 6.46 -6.10
C VAL A 343 21.52 6.03 -4.77
N GLU A 344 22.30 5.89 -3.70
CA GLU A 344 21.80 5.51 -2.36
C GLU A 344 20.79 6.49 -1.79
N ILE A 345 21.06 7.80 -1.90
CA ILE A 345 20.13 8.83 -1.41
C ILE A 345 18.84 8.82 -2.24
N LEU A 346 18.96 8.80 -3.57
CA LEU A 346 17.81 8.88 -4.48
C LEU A 346 16.94 7.63 -4.41
N LEU A 347 17.52 6.45 -4.23
CA LEU A 347 16.78 5.22 -3.96
C LEU A 347 15.94 5.35 -2.69
N ARG A 348 16.52 5.86 -1.59
CA ARG A 348 15.76 6.07 -0.35
C ARG A 348 14.67 7.15 -0.51
N CYS A 349 14.89 8.19 -1.32
CA CYS A 349 13.84 9.14 -1.66
C CYS A 349 12.66 8.48 -2.40
N MET A 350 12.93 7.57 -3.35
CA MET A 350 11.88 6.85 -4.10
C MET A 350 11.10 5.84 -3.24
N GLU A 351 11.70 5.33 -2.16
CA GLU A 351 11.04 4.47 -1.16
C GLU A 351 10.09 5.26 -0.25
N GLU A 352 10.45 6.49 0.13
CA GLU A 352 9.68 7.35 1.04
C GLU A 352 8.56 8.13 0.32
N ASP A 353 8.85 8.75 -0.84
CA ASP A 353 7.84 9.40 -1.68
C ASP A 353 8.14 9.14 -3.17
N GLY A 354 7.38 8.20 -3.72
CA GLY A 354 7.51 7.79 -5.11
C GLY A 354 7.21 8.86 -6.17
N THR A 355 6.59 9.99 -5.81
CA THR A 355 6.33 11.09 -6.76
C THR A 355 7.63 11.68 -7.32
N CYS A 356 8.74 11.51 -6.61
CA CYS A 356 10.04 12.02 -7.00
C CYS A 356 10.67 11.29 -8.20
N ARG A 357 10.23 10.06 -8.51
CA ARG A 357 10.75 9.25 -9.63
C ARG A 357 10.80 10.04 -10.94
N LYS A 358 9.75 10.83 -11.22
CA LYS A 358 9.70 11.67 -12.42
C LYS A 358 10.76 12.79 -12.40
N ASN A 359 10.88 13.51 -11.29
CA ASN A 359 11.86 14.60 -11.14
C ASN A 359 13.31 14.09 -11.22
N ILE A 360 13.55 12.85 -10.77
CA ILE A 360 14.83 12.15 -10.95
C ILE A 360 15.03 11.80 -12.43
N ALA A 361 14.09 11.10 -13.06
CA ALA A 361 14.18 10.70 -14.47
C ALA A 361 14.34 11.89 -15.44
N ASP A 362 13.67 13.02 -15.17
CA ASP A 362 13.76 14.24 -15.98
C ASP A 362 15.14 14.95 -15.88
N LYS A 363 15.99 14.60 -14.89
CA LYS A 363 17.25 15.31 -14.57
C LYS A 363 18.50 14.43 -14.47
N ALA A 364 18.34 13.11 -14.39
CA ALA A 364 19.43 12.17 -14.19
C ALA A 364 20.13 11.81 -15.51
N GLU A 365 21.43 12.08 -15.59
CA GLU A 365 22.29 11.50 -16.64
C GLU A 365 22.61 10.04 -16.28
N LEU A 366 21.98 9.08 -16.97
CA LEU A 366 22.07 7.66 -16.60
C LEU A 366 23.30 6.94 -17.19
N SER A 367 23.86 7.42 -18.30
CA SER A 367 25.04 6.83 -18.96
C SER A 367 26.27 6.67 -18.02
N PRO A 368 26.66 7.67 -17.21
CA PRO A 368 27.74 7.54 -16.20
C PRO A 368 27.55 6.41 -15.17
N LEU A 369 26.31 6.01 -14.89
CA LEU A 369 26.04 4.89 -13.97
C LEU A 369 26.35 3.54 -14.63
N MET A 370 26.22 3.41 -15.96
CA MET A 370 26.59 2.20 -16.70
C MET A 370 28.10 1.95 -16.67
N GLU A 371 28.91 3.01 -16.75
CA GLU A 371 30.36 2.91 -16.54
C GLU A 371 30.69 2.43 -15.12
N THR A 372 29.97 2.95 -14.13
CA THR A 372 30.18 2.65 -12.70
C THR A 372 29.89 1.19 -12.38
N LEU A 373 28.84 0.62 -12.98
CA LEU A 373 28.41 -0.76 -12.79
C LEU A 373 29.55 -1.79 -13.00
N ILE A 374 30.44 -1.54 -13.96
CA ILE A 374 31.53 -2.45 -14.32
C ILE A 374 32.59 -2.51 -13.20
N GLY A 375 32.97 -1.34 -12.66
CA GLY A 375 34.02 -1.21 -11.65
C GLY A 375 33.57 -1.35 -10.20
N ALA A 376 32.26 -1.28 -9.95
CA ALA A 376 31.62 -1.41 -8.64
C ALA A 376 31.77 -2.82 -8.02
N ASP A 377 31.64 -2.94 -6.69
CA ASP A 377 31.50 -4.24 -6.01
C ASP A 377 30.07 -4.83 -6.15
N ASP A 378 29.84 -6.07 -5.70
CA ASP A 378 28.55 -6.75 -5.88
C ASP A 378 27.37 -6.10 -5.13
N GLY A 379 27.64 -5.39 -4.03
CA GLY A 379 26.63 -4.62 -3.30
C GLY A 379 26.36 -3.27 -3.96
N GLU A 380 27.40 -2.57 -4.39
CA GLU A 380 27.31 -1.32 -5.17
C GLU A 380 26.58 -1.54 -6.50
N ARG A 381 26.90 -2.63 -7.23
CA ARG A 381 26.20 -3.06 -8.45
C ARG A 381 24.71 -3.27 -8.21
N PHE A 382 24.36 -4.01 -7.15
CA PHE A 382 22.96 -4.28 -6.86
C PHE A 382 22.18 -3.00 -6.59
N LYS A 383 22.74 -2.04 -5.85
CA LYS A 383 22.11 -0.73 -5.62
C LYS A 383 21.86 0.05 -6.92
N ILE A 384 22.81 0.03 -7.85
CA ILE A 384 22.65 0.65 -9.18
C ILE A 384 21.51 -0.03 -9.97
N ILE A 385 21.45 -1.37 -9.95
CA ILE A 385 20.41 -2.13 -10.66
C ILE A 385 19.03 -1.93 -10.00
N GLN A 386 18.96 -1.94 -8.66
CA GLN A 386 17.75 -1.65 -7.89
C GLN A 386 17.25 -0.22 -8.17
N PHE A 387 18.16 0.76 -8.26
CA PHE A 387 17.80 2.13 -8.66
C PHE A 387 17.17 2.18 -10.05
N PHE A 388 17.72 1.48 -11.06
CA PHE A 388 17.07 1.41 -12.37
C PHE A 388 15.70 0.71 -12.32
N ALA A 389 15.60 -0.40 -11.59
CA ALA A 389 14.35 -1.14 -11.43
C ALA A 389 13.26 -0.36 -10.68
N GLU A 390 13.64 0.56 -9.78
CA GLU A 390 12.72 1.51 -9.15
C GLU A 390 12.39 2.71 -10.05
N LEU A 391 13.37 3.26 -10.78
CA LEU A 391 13.20 4.43 -11.63
C LEU A 391 12.19 4.17 -12.77
N VAL A 392 12.12 2.94 -13.28
CA VAL A 392 11.17 2.54 -14.34
C VAL A 392 9.74 2.29 -13.84
N LYS A 393 9.46 2.41 -12.54
CA LYS A 393 8.09 2.29 -11.97
C LYS A 393 7.33 3.61 -12.09
N LEU A 394 7.15 4.08 -13.33
CA LEU A 394 6.48 5.33 -13.66
C LEU A 394 5.08 5.08 -14.25
N ASN A 395 4.14 5.98 -13.94
CA ASN A 395 2.75 5.91 -14.42
C ASN A 395 2.64 6.00 -15.97
N ARG A 396 3.52 6.76 -16.64
CA ARG A 396 3.53 6.88 -18.11
C ARG A 396 4.43 5.83 -18.78
N ARG A 397 3.83 4.96 -19.61
CA ARG A 397 4.55 3.89 -20.29
C ARG A 397 5.53 4.42 -21.35
N THR A 398 5.16 5.42 -22.15
CA THR A 398 6.05 5.96 -23.19
C THR A 398 7.36 6.52 -22.62
N PHE A 399 7.27 7.23 -21.50
CA PHE A 399 8.43 7.76 -20.78
C PHE A 399 9.27 6.65 -20.14
N THR A 400 8.62 5.60 -19.63
CA THR A 400 9.30 4.39 -19.13
C THR A 400 10.11 3.69 -20.23
N GLU A 401 9.54 3.55 -21.44
CA GLU A 401 10.25 2.95 -22.59
C GLU A 401 11.44 3.82 -23.04
N GLN A 402 11.35 5.16 -22.97
CA GLN A 402 12.48 6.06 -23.23
C GLN A 402 13.64 5.82 -22.25
N ILE A 403 13.35 5.71 -20.95
CA ILE A 403 14.37 5.43 -19.91
C ILE A 403 15.00 4.05 -20.12
N LEU A 404 14.19 3.03 -20.44
CA LEU A 404 14.70 1.68 -20.76
C LEU A 404 15.60 1.70 -22.00
N HIS A 405 15.28 2.49 -23.03
CA HIS A 405 16.15 2.67 -24.20
C HIS A 405 17.49 3.35 -23.83
N ILE A 406 17.47 4.38 -22.98
CA ILE A 406 18.69 5.01 -22.46
C ILE A 406 19.58 3.97 -21.74
N ILE A 407 18.99 3.18 -20.84
CA ILE A 407 19.70 2.12 -20.09
C ILE A 407 20.29 1.05 -21.03
N LYS A 408 19.59 0.72 -22.11
CA LYS A 408 20.00 -0.30 -23.09
C LYS A 408 21.13 0.16 -24.01
N GLU A 409 21.06 1.40 -24.50
CA GLU A 409 21.87 1.87 -25.65
C GLU A 409 22.99 2.87 -25.26
N GLU A 410 22.86 3.65 -24.19
CA GLU A 410 23.84 4.70 -23.83
C GLU A 410 25.00 4.21 -22.93
N GLY A 411 25.14 2.89 -22.75
CA GLY A 411 26.26 2.30 -22.02
C GLY A 411 27.54 2.18 -22.86
N PRO A 412 28.74 2.21 -22.23
CA PRO A 412 30.02 2.00 -22.92
C PRO A 412 30.18 0.58 -23.50
N PHE A 413 29.40 -0.37 -23.00
CA PHE A 413 29.30 -1.76 -23.44
C PHE A 413 27.82 -2.19 -23.39
N SER A 414 27.49 -3.37 -23.92
CA SER A 414 26.12 -3.88 -23.90
C SER A 414 25.63 -4.16 -22.48
N THR A 415 24.81 -3.24 -21.92
CA THR A 415 24.24 -3.33 -20.57
C THR A 415 23.55 -4.67 -20.33
N MET A 416 22.80 -5.18 -21.32
CA MET A 416 22.10 -6.48 -21.23
C MET A 416 23.08 -7.65 -21.03
N HIS A 417 24.24 -7.63 -21.70
CA HIS A 417 25.24 -8.69 -21.53
C HIS A 417 25.96 -8.59 -20.19
N THR A 418 26.23 -7.37 -19.71
CA THR A 418 26.79 -7.13 -18.38
C THR A 418 25.82 -7.62 -17.28
N LEU A 419 24.52 -7.31 -17.40
CA LEU A 419 23.47 -7.79 -16.50
C LEU A 419 23.33 -9.32 -16.53
N LEU A 420 23.45 -9.97 -17.69
CA LEU A 420 23.42 -11.43 -17.80
C LEU A 420 24.57 -12.10 -17.03
N ILE A 421 25.80 -11.59 -17.18
CA ILE A 421 26.97 -12.10 -16.47
C ILE A 421 26.79 -11.97 -14.95
N TYR A 422 26.24 -10.85 -14.48
CA TYR A 422 25.95 -10.68 -13.05
C TYR A 422 24.81 -11.58 -12.58
N LEU A 423 23.74 -11.77 -13.37
CA LEU A 423 22.62 -12.65 -13.02
C LEU A 423 23.09 -14.09 -12.73
N GLN A 424 24.02 -14.59 -13.53
CA GLN A 424 24.60 -15.94 -13.40
C GLN A 424 25.57 -16.09 -12.21
N ALA A 425 26.03 -15.00 -11.59
CA ALA A 425 27.03 -15.01 -10.52
C ALA A 425 26.54 -14.45 -9.17
N ALA A 426 25.37 -13.81 -9.13
CA ALA A 426 24.92 -13.05 -7.97
C ALA A 426 24.30 -13.89 -6.84
N PRO A 427 24.23 -13.33 -5.62
CA PRO A 427 23.42 -13.88 -4.54
C PRO A 427 21.94 -13.97 -4.90
N HIS A 428 21.25 -15.01 -4.39
CA HIS A 428 19.83 -15.26 -4.68
C HIS A 428 18.93 -14.04 -4.45
N ASP A 429 19.16 -13.26 -3.38
CA ASP A 429 18.35 -12.08 -3.05
C ASP A 429 18.38 -10.98 -4.11
N HIS A 430 19.45 -10.93 -4.93
CA HIS A 430 19.58 -9.95 -6.01
C HIS A 430 18.89 -10.42 -7.30
N CYS A 431 18.82 -11.74 -7.53
CA CYS A 431 18.36 -12.36 -8.78
C CYS A 431 16.99 -11.87 -9.28
N PRO A 432 15.92 -11.75 -8.46
CA PRO A 432 14.62 -11.32 -8.94
C PRO A 432 14.61 -9.95 -9.61
N VAL A 433 15.24 -8.95 -8.99
CA VAL A 433 15.25 -7.56 -9.48
C VAL A 433 16.05 -7.45 -10.78
N MET A 434 17.22 -8.09 -10.82
CA MET A 434 18.08 -8.09 -12.02
C MET A 434 17.43 -8.82 -13.21
N ALA A 435 16.80 -9.98 -12.97
CA ALA A 435 16.08 -10.71 -14.01
C ALA A 435 14.88 -9.91 -14.54
N GLY A 436 14.13 -9.23 -13.65
CA GLY A 436 13.05 -8.32 -14.04
C GLY A 436 13.53 -7.19 -14.97
N LEU A 437 14.62 -6.51 -14.61
CA LEU A 437 15.18 -5.45 -15.45
C LEU A 437 15.73 -5.98 -16.78
N LEU A 438 16.49 -7.09 -16.77
CA LEU A 438 17.04 -7.71 -17.98
C LEU A 438 15.92 -8.10 -18.96
N LEU A 439 14.83 -8.66 -18.45
CA LEU A 439 13.65 -9.00 -19.24
C LEU A 439 12.96 -7.75 -19.81
N GLN A 440 12.83 -6.67 -19.04
CA GLN A 440 12.28 -5.40 -19.56
C GLN A 440 13.12 -4.78 -20.69
N LEU A 441 14.45 -4.89 -20.62
CA LEU A 441 15.36 -4.38 -21.66
C LEU A 441 15.34 -5.22 -22.95
N ASP A 442 15.25 -6.55 -22.83
CA ASP A 442 15.09 -7.45 -23.98
C ASP A 442 13.77 -7.21 -24.73
N LEU A 443 12.68 -6.96 -24.00
CA LEU A 443 11.32 -6.79 -24.55
C LEU A 443 11.04 -5.42 -25.18
N LEU A 444 12.03 -4.52 -25.23
CA LEU A 444 12.01 -3.35 -26.10
C LEU A 444 12.00 -3.75 -27.59
N ASP A 445 12.66 -4.85 -27.96
CA ASP A 445 12.70 -5.36 -29.33
C ASP A 445 11.52 -6.32 -29.61
N GLU A 446 11.20 -6.56 -30.89
CA GLU A 446 10.15 -7.54 -31.23
C GLU A 446 10.50 -8.94 -30.70
N PRO A 447 9.59 -9.63 -29.95
CA PRO A 447 9.90 -10.89 -29.28
C PRO A 447 10.07 -12.10 -30.22
N ARG A 448 10.04 -11.90 -31.55
CA ARG A 448 10.02 -12.94 -32.60
C ARG A 448 11.34 -13.70 -32.79
N LYS A 449 12.40 -13.33 -32.06
CA LYS A 449 13.68 -14.06 -32.04
C LYS A 449 13.92 -14.66 -30.65
N MET A 450 14.51 -15.85 -30.65
CA MET A 450 15.00 -16.52 -29.45
C MET A 450 16.14 -15.70 -28.84
N SER A 451 16.12 -15.48 -27.52
CA SER A 451 17.04 -14.60 -26.81
C SER A 451 17.52 -15.24 -25.52
N VAL A 452 18.84 -15.38 -25.38
CA VAL A 452 19.49 -15.95 -24.19
C VAL A 452 19.21 -15.10 -22.94
N TYR A 453 19.09 -13.78 -23.11
CA TYR A 453 18.76 -12.85 -22.01
C TYR A 453 17.38 -13.14 -21.41
N ARG A 454 16.42 -13.44 -22.27
CA ARG A 454 15.04 -13.74 -21.90
C ARG A 454 14.92 -15.11 -21.24
N GLU A 455 15.58 -16.13 -21.80
CA GLU A 455 15.55 -17.49 -21.27
C GLU A 455 16.14 -17.53 -19.85
N GLU A 456 17.36 -17.01 -19.65
CA GLU A 456 18.01 -16.97 -18.32
C GLU A 456 17.20 -16.14 -17.30
N ALA A 457 16.67 -14.98 -17.70
CA ALA A 457 15.85 -14.15 -16.81
C ALA A 457 14.56 -14.86 -16.37
N MET A 458 13.89 -15.55 -17.30
CA MET A 458 12.68 -16.33 -17.01
C MET A 458 12.96 -17.53 -16.11
N ASP A 459 13.98 -18.31 -16.42
CA ASP A 459 14.40 -19.47 -15.63
C ASP A 459 14.79 -19.05 -14.22
N THR A 460 15.52 -17.94 -14.08
CA THR A 460 15.89 -17.37 -12.78
C THR A 460 14.69 -16.92 -11.97
N LEU A 461 13.72 -16.22 -12.56
CA LEU A 461 12.49 -15.81 -11.87
C LEU A 461 11.65 -17.01 -11.42
N ILE A 462 11.51 -18.03 -12.27
CA ILE A 462 10.77 -19.25 -11.96
C ILE A 462 11.47 -20.06 -10.87
N ALA A 463 12.80 -20.17 -10.91
CA ALA A 463 13.61 -20.82 -9.88
C ALA A 463 13.49 -20.11 -8.53
N CYS A 464 13.59 -18.77 -8.50
CA CYS A 464 13.40 -17.98 -7.28
C CYS A 464 11.98 -18.13 -6.70
N LEU A 465 10.95 -18.13 -7.56
CA LEU A 465 9.56 -18.30 -7.14
C LEU A 465 9.25 -19.72 -6.60
N ARG A 466 9.97 -20.75 -7.06
CA ARG A 466 9.85 -22.13 -6.57
C ARG A 466 10.68 -22.41 -5.31
N ASN A 467 11.66 -21.56 -4.99
CA ASN A 467 12.57 -21.77 -3.87
C ASN A 467 11.93 -21.40 -2.51
N THR A 468 11.46 -22.41 -1.79
CA THR A 468 10.83 -22.26 -0.48
C THR A 468 11.80 -21.94 0.66
N ASP A 469 13.10 -22.12 0.46
CA ASP A 469 14.11 -21.95 1.51
C ASP A 469 14.43 -20.46 1.75
N PHE A 470 14.16 -19.62 0.76
CA PHE A 470 14.40 -18.17 0.78
C PHE A 470 13.09 -17.38 0.54
N PRO A 471 12.24 -17.20 1.56
CA PRO A 471 10.91 -16.61 1.39
C PRO A 471 10.93 -15.12 1.01
N VAL A 472 12.02 -14.40 1.28
CA VAL A 472 12.21 -12.99 0.86
C VAL A 472 12.45 -12.93 -0.65
N THR A 473 13.37 -13.75 -1.17
CA THR A 473 13.61 -13.92 -2.60
C THR A 473 12.36 -14.40 -3.35
N GLN A 474 11.60 -15.32 -2.74
CA GLN A 474 10.35 -15.83 -3.30
C GLN A 474 9.29 -14.73 -3.47
N LEU A 475 9.16 -13.85 -2.47
CA LEU A 475 8.29 -12.67 -2.53
C LEU A 475 8.77 -11.68 -3.60
N ALA A 476 10.06 -11.34 -3.60
CA ALA A 476 10.64 -10.43 -4.59
C ALA A 476 10.47 -10.93 -6.04
N ALA A 477 10.51 -12.26 -6.28
CA ALA A 477 10.19 -12.85 -7.59
C ALA A 477 8.72 -12.67 -7.97
N ALA A 478 7.79 -12.89 -7.04
CA ALA A 478 6.36 -12.68 -7.28
C ALA A 478 6.00 -11.20 -7.53
N ASP A 479 6.60 -10.28 -6.76
CA ASP A 479 6.41 -8.83 -6.91
C ASP A 479 7.05 -8.29 -8.18
N THR A 480 8.20 -8.84 -8.60
CA THR A 480 8.78 -8.56 -9.91
C THR A 480 7.83 -8.99 -11.02
N ILE A 481 7.34 -10.24 -11.01
CA ILE A 481 6.40 -10.76 -12.02
C ILE A 481 5.12 -9.92 -12.08
N MET A 482 4.61 -9.45 -10.94
CA MET A 482 3.46 -8.54 -10.89
C MET A 482 3.80 -7.18 -11.50
N SER A 483 4.93 -6.58 -11.10
CA SER A 483 5.43 -5.29 -11.60
C SER A 483 5.70 -5.30 -13.11
N LEU A 484 6.00 -6.45 -13.71
CA LEU A 484 6.17 -6.61 -15.16
C LEU A 484 4.90 -6.25 -15.96
N GLN A 485 3.70 -6.18 -15.37
CA GLN A 485 2.54 -5.63 -16.09
C GLN A 485 2.78 -4.16 -16.52
N GLY A 486 3.62 -3.41 -15.79
CA GLY A 486 4.06 -2.07 -16.19
C GLY A 486 3.04 -0.95 -15.94
N SER A 487 2.00 -1.21 -15.14
CA SER A 487 1.02 -0.20 -14.69
C SER A 487 1.29 0.17 -13.23
N PHE A 488 1.59 1.44 -12.95
CA PHE A 488 1.97 1.91 -11.61
C PHE A 488 1.19 3.18 -11.20
N ASP A 489 0.96 3.35 -9.90
CA ASP A 489 0.48 4.61 -9.35
C ASP A 489 1.60 5.66 -9.27
N PHE A 490 1.30 6.84 -8.72
CA PHE A 490 2.30 7.90 -8.53
C PHE A 490 3.35 7.59 -7.45
N PHE A 491 3.11 6.59 -6.60
CA PHE A 491 4.03 6.12 -5.55
C PHE A 491 4.88 4.93 -6.01
N GLY A 492 4.65 4.39 -7.21
CA GLY A 492 5.35 3.23 -7.77
C GLY A 492 4.74 1.87 -7.42
N ASN A 493 3.54 1.84 -6.82
CA ASN A 493 2.85 0.59 -6.51
C ASN A 493 2.22 -0.01 -7.78
N PRO A 494 2.28 -1.35 -7.98
CA PRO A 494 1.71 -1.99 -9.15
C PRO A 494 0.18 -2.02 -9.12
N LEU A 495 -0.46 -1.43 -10.14
CA LEU A 495 -1.93 -1.29 -10.27
C LEU A 495 -2.63 -2.54 -10.83
N CYS A 496 -2.00 -3.72 -10.73
CA CYS A 496 -2.48 -4.94 -11.37
C CYS A 496 -3.87 -5.36 -10.88
N ARG A 497 -4.16 -5.14 -9.59
CA ARG A 497 -5.44 -5.45 -8.97
C ARG A 497 -6.54 -4.55 -9.55
N GLU A 498 -6.28 -3.25 -9.62
CA GLU A 498 -7.17 -2.20 -10.08
C GLU A 498 -7.50 -2.36 -11.56
N VAL A 499 -6.48 -2.65 -12.39
CA VAL A 499 -6.64 -2.91 -13.83
C VAL A 499 -7.55 -4.13 -14.07
N LEU A 500 -7.38 -5.21 -13.30
CA LEU A 500 -8.22 -6.41 -13.42
C LEU A 500 -9.65 -6.19 -12.90
N LEU A 501 -9.84 -5.40 -11.84
CA LEU A 501 -11.17 -5.02 -11.35
C LEU A 501 -11.91 -4.10 -12.35
N LYS A 502 -11.20 -3.16 -12.98
CA LYS A 502 -11.72 -2.33 -14.08
C LYS A 502 -12.17 -3.22 -15.26
N ARG A 503 -11.38 -4.24 -15.62
CA ARG A 503 -11.73 -5.26 -16.64
C ARG A 503 -12.94 -6.13 -16.27
N ALA A 504 -13.22 -6.31 -14.98
CA ALA A 504 -14.47 -6.95 -14.51
C ALA A 504 -15.71 -6.03 -14.61
N GLY A 505 -15.55 -4.77 -15.03
CA GLY A 505 -16.62 -3.78 -15.05
C GLY A 505 -16.91 -3.15 -13.69
N ILE A 506 -15.94 -3.18 -12.77
CA ILE A 506 -16.03 -2.50 -11.47
C ILE A 506 -15.17 -1.25 -11.53
N ASP A 507 -15.80 -0.15 -11.93
CA ASP A 507 -15.19 1.17 -11.84
C ASP A 507 -15.30 1.68 -10.39
N LYS A 508 -14.36 1.23 -9.54
CA LYS A 508 -14.00 1.97 -8.33
C LYS A 508 -13.24 3.23 -8.76
N SER A 509 -14.01 4.20 -9.26
CA SER A 509 -13.61 5.47 -9.82
C SER A 509 -12.15 5.86 -9.56
N SER A 510 -11.34 5.93 -10.62
CA SER A 510 -9.99 6.53 -10.63
C SER A 510 -9.95 8.03 -10.26
N ARG A 511 -11.04 8.56 -9.68
CA ARG A 511 -11.23 9.93 -9.20
C ARG A 511 -11.15 10.08 -7.68
N ASN A 512 -11.29 9.00 -6.90
CA ASN A 512 -11.44 9.08 -5.43
C ASN A 512 -10.20 8.63 -4.63
N LEU A 513 -9.22 7.98 -5.24
CA LEU A 513 -7.94 7.64 -4.59
C LEU A 513 -6.92 8.80 -4.60
N VAL A 514 -7.24 9.91 -5.27
CA VAL A 514 -6.39 11.12 -5.35
C VAL A 514 -6.38 11.93 -4.04
N LEU A 515 -7.23 11.61 -3.05
CA LEU A 515 -7.53 12.51 -1.93
C LEU A 515 -7.63 11.89 -0.52
N VAL A 516 -7.05 10.72 -0.28
CA VAL A 516 -6.97 10.12 1.09
C VAL A 516 -5.54 9.65 1.40
N GLY A 517 -4.64 10.62 1.55
CA GLY A 517 -3.23 10.41 1.91
C GLY A 517 -2.51 11.73 2.12
N HIS A 518 -2.62 12.30 3.33
CA HIS A 518 -2.08 13.60 3.77
C HIS A 518 -2.57 14.88 3.07
N GLN A 519 -2.71 15.92 3.90
CA GLN A 519 -2.98 17.30 3.48
C GLN A 519 -1.68 17.92 2.98
N ILE A 520 -1.44 17.90 1.66
CA ILE A 520 -0.39 18.70 1.02
C ILE A 520 -1.03 19.73 0.09
N SER A 521 -0.46 20.93 0.10
CA SER A 521 -1.00 22.14 -0.49
C SER A 521 -1.12 22.11 -2.02
N ASN A 522 -2.15 22.80 -2.50
CA ASN A 522 -2.44 23.18 -3.89
C ASN A 522 -1.23 23.46 -4.82
N SER A 523 -0.58 22.42 -5.36
CA SER A 523 0.14 22.46 -6.65
C SER A 523 0.64 21.08 -7.08
N SER A 524 -0.21 20.27 -7.71
CA SER A 524 0.24 19.23 -8.64
C SER A 524 -0.46 19.45 -9.99
N PRO A 525 0.26 19.37 -11.12
CA PRO A 525 -0.39 19.39 -12.42
C PRO A 525 -1.11 18.05 -12.62
N GLU A 526 -2.41 18.10 -12.93
CA GLU A 526 -3.13 16.95 -13.49
C GLU A 526 -2.46 16.60 -14.83
N ILE A 527 -1.68 15.52 -14.85
CA ILE A 527 -1.09 14.98 -16.07
C ILE A 527 -2.05 13.92 -16.59
N ASP A 528 -2.96 14.33 -17.48
CA ASP A 528 -3.81 13.41 -18.23
C ASP A 528 -2.96 12.33 -18.90
N ILE A 529 -3.36 11.07 -18.74
CA ILE A 529 -2.77 9.95 -19.48
C ILE A 529 -3.22 10.09 -20.93
N THR A 530 -2.28 10.08 -21.87
CA THR A 530 -2.61 10.25 -23.29
C THR A 530 -3.20 8.95 -23.86
N PRO A 531 -4.06 9.01 -24.90
CA PRO A 531 -4.52 7.79 -25.57
C PRO A 531 -3.37 7.03 -26.26
N GLU A 532 -2.23 7.70 -26.50
CA GLU A 532 -0.99 7.07 -26.98
C GLU A 532 -0.29 6.29 -25.86
N ASP A 533 -0.23 6.83 -24.62
CA ASP A 533 0.25 6.12 -23.43
C ASP A 533 -0.62 4.90 -23.10
N GLU A 534 -1.96 5.02 -23.16
CA GLU A 534 -2.87 3.88 -22.93
C GLU A 534 -2.60 2.76 -23.94
N LYS A 535 -2.41 3.10 -25.22
CA LYS A 535 -2.08 2.12 -26.26
C LYS A 535 -0.69 1.50 -26.04
N ALA A 536 0.32 2.29 -25.70
CA ALA A 536 1.66 1.80 -25.42
C ALA A 536 1.69 0.84 -24.22
N ALA A 537 0.89 1.12 -23.17
CA ALA A 537 0.69 0.23 -22.04
C ALA A 537 0.05 -1.11 -22.48
N ASP A 538 -1.05 -1.06 -23.24
CA ASP A 538 -1.76 -2.24 -23.75
C ASP A 538 -0.86 -3.12 -24.66
N ASP A 539 -0.10 -2.50 -25.58
CA ASP A 539 0.83 -3.19 -26.49
C ASP A 539 2.06 -3.75 -25.74
N SER A 540 2.53 -3.08 -24.69
CA SER A 540 3.59 -3.58 -23.82
C SER A 540 3.12 -4.75 -22.94
N GLU A 541 1.95 -4.65 -22.32
CA GLU A 541 1.39 -5.71 -21.48
C GLU A 541 1.19 -7.00 -22.29
N ARG A 542 0.74 -6.89 -23.55
CA ARG A 542 0.61 -8.02 -24.48
C ARG A 542 1.96 -8.67 -24.81
N ARG A 543 3.00 -7.87 -25.11
CA ARG A 543 4.37 -8.38 -25.37
C ARG A 543 4.91 -9.16 -24.17
N ILE A 544 4.79 -8.57 -22.98
CA ILE A 544 5.29 -9.15 -21.73
C ILE A 544 4.51 -10.41 -21.38
N ALA A 545 3.18 -10.35 -21.35
CA ALA A 545 2.35 -11.52 -21.04
C ALA A 545 2.56 -12.68 -22.04
N TYR A 546 2.75 -12.38 -23.34
CA TYR A 546 3.07 -13.40 -24.33
C TYR A 546 4.38 -14.12 -23.98
N VAL A 547 5.44 -13.38 -23.66
CA VAL A 547 6.73 -13.98 -23.28
C VAL A 547 6.63 -14.77 -21.98
N LEU A 548 6.05 -14.19 -20.92
CA LEU A 548 5.87 -14.86 -19.63
C LEU A 548 5.12 -16.20 -19.78
N VAL A 549 4.06 -16.22 -20.58
CA VAL A 549 3.22 -17.40 -20.80
C VAL A 549 3.86 -18.41 -21.76
N SER A 550 4.57 -17.97 -22.80
CA SER A 550 5.17 -18.84 -23.81
C SER A 550 6.39 -19.62 -23.32
N HIS A 551 7.08 -19.11 -22.28
CA HIS A 551 8.30 -19.71 -21.75
C HIS A 551 8.07 -21.14 -21.26
N GLU A 552 8.88 -22.09 -21.77
CA GLU A 552 8.79 -23.54 -21.49
C GLU A 552 7.36 -24.13 -21.47
N PHE A 553 6.46 -23.71 -22.36
CA PHE A 553 5.06 -24.14 -22.37
C PHE A 553 4.25 -23.77 -21.10
N GLY A 554 4.63 -22.69 -20.42
CA GLY A 554 3.88 -22.10 -19.31
C GLY A 554 4.27 -22.62 -17.91
N THR A 555 5.53 -23.00 -17.70
CA THR A 555 6.07 -23.42 -16.38
C THR A 555 5.86 -22.38 -15.27
N ILE A 556 5.71 -21.10 -15.64
CA ILE A 556 5.32 -20.02 -14.73
C ILE A 556 3.97 -20.27 -14.03
N PHE A 557 3.01 -20.93 -14.68
CA PHE A 557 1.70 -21.19 -14.06
C PHE A 557 1.78 -22.21 -12.94
N GLU A 558 2.67 -23.20 -13.03
CA GLU A 558 2.97 -24.14 -11.95
C GLU A 558 3.69 -23.43 -10.79
N ALA A 559 4.64 -22.53 -11.09
CA ALA A 559 5.34 -21.76 -10.06
C ALA A 559 4.40 -20.81 -9.29
N LEU A 560 3.54 -20.07 -10.00
CA LEU A 560 2.51 -19.22 -9.40
C LEU A 560 1.48 -20.04 -8.62
N ALA A 561 1.10 -21.22 -9.15
CA ALA A 561 0.23 -22.17 -8.47
C ALA A 561 0.80 -22.68 -7.15
N ASP A 562 2.11 -22.79 -6.99
CA ASP A 562 2.73 -23.16 -5.71
C ASP A 562 2.93 -21.95 -4.79
N GLY A 563 3.28 -20.78 -5.32
CA GLY A 563 3.32 -19.53 -4.56
C GLY A 563 1.96 -19.15 -3.93
N MET A 564 0.85 -19.44 -4.62
CA MET A 564 -0.53 -19.30 -4.10
C MET A 564 -0.84 -20.23 -2.90
N LYS A 565 -0.09 -21.32 -2.72
CA LYS A 565 -0.18 -22.22 -1.55
C LYS A 565 0.81 -21.83 -0.43
N GLY A 566 1.66 -20.84 -0.66
CA GLY A 566 2.74 -20.41 0.23
C GLY A 566 2.24 -19.93 1.60
N ARG A 567 3.15 -19.89 2.60
CA ARG A 567 2.80 -19.45 3.96
C ARG A 567 2.62 -17.94 4.10
N ASN A 568 3.44 -17.15 3.39
CA ASN A 568 3.37 -15.68 3.44
C ASN A 568 2.05 -15.19 2.77
N PRO A 569 1.23 -14.34 3.43
CA PRO A 569 0.04 -13.73 2.81
C PRO A 569 0.35 -12.83 1.60
N GLU A 570 1.45 -12.06 1.62
CA GLU A 570 1.84 -11.13 0.55
C GLU A 570 2.20 -11.92 -0.71
N LEU A 571 3.08 -12.92 -0.58
CA LEU A 571 3.44 -13.86 -1.65
C LEU A 571 2.19 -14.50 -2.29
N ARG A 572 1.24 -14.96 -1.47
CA ARG A 572 -0.01 -15.53 -1.96
C ARG A 572 -0.86 -14.52 -2.72
N SER A 573 -0.83 -13.24 -2.31
CA SER A 573 -1.53 -12.15 -2.98
C SER A 573 -0.89 -11.83 -4.34
N ALA A 574 0.43 -11.60 -4.37
CA ALA A 574 1.19 -11.33 -5.58
C ALA A 574 1.06 -12.47 -6.60
N CYS A 575 1.24 -13.72 -6.17
CA CYS A 575 1.06 -14.89 -7.04
C CYS A 575 -0.38 -15.02 -7.57
N PHE A 576 -1.39 -14.74 -6.74
CA PHE A 576 -2.80 -14.79 -7.14
C PHE A 576 -3.16 -13.70 -8.15
N ILE A 577 -2.68 -12.48 -7.96
CA ILE A 577 -2.89 -11.35 -8.88
C ILE A 577 -2.18 -11.63 -10.21
N SER A 578 -0.91 -12.01 -10.18
CA SER A 578 -0.13 -12.39 -11.37
C SER A 578 -0.73 -13.58 -12.13
N ALA A 579 -1.19 -14.62 -11.42
CA ALA A 579 -1.90 -15.74 -12.04
C ALA A 579 -3.22 -15.32 -12.69
N THR A 580 -3.99 -14.44 -12.03
CA THR A 580 -5.25 -13.89 -12.58
C THR A 580 -4.96 -13.07 -13.85
N TRP A 581 -3.93 -12.24 -13.81
CA TRP A 581 -3.48 -11.43 -14.94
C TRP A 581 -3.10 -12.28 -16.15
N LEU A 582 -2.17 -13.22 -15.99
CA LEU A 582 -1.72 -14.07 -17.11
C LEU A 582 -2.83 -14.98 -17.64
N THR A 583 -3.73 -15.46 -16.76
CA THR A 583 -4.93 -16.21 -17.18
C THR A 583 -5.90 -15.34 -17.99
N TYR A 584 -6.04 -14.05 -17.65
CA TYR A 584 -6.82 -13.11 -18.45
C TYR A 584 -6.18 -12.86 -19.82
N MET A 585 -4.86 -12.64 -19.86
CA MET A 585 -4.12 -12.40 -21.11
C MET A 585 -4.17 -13.58 -22.08
N LEU A 586 -4.22 -14.82 -21.58
CA LEU A 586 -4.47 -16.03 -22.39
C LEU A 586 -5.78 -16.00 -23.21
N SER A 587 -6.76 -15.17 -22.84
CA SER A 587 -8.00 -14.97 -23.61
C SER A 587 -7.91 -13.88 -24.69
N ILE A 588 -6.79 -13.13 -24.75
CA ILE A 588 -6.53 -12.05 -25.71
C ILE A 588 -5.42 -12.43 -26.70
N LEU A 589 -4.42 -13.17 -26.21
CA LEU A 589 -3.28 -13.66 -26.99
C LEU A 589 -3.69 -14.76 -27.98
N PRO A 590 -2.94 -14.95 -29.09
CA PRO A 590 -3.19 -16.05 -30.01
C PRO A 590 -3.08 -17.41 -29.31
N ASP A 591 -3.92 -18.36 -29.72
CA ASP A 591 -3.87 -19.70 -29.15
C ASP A 591 -2.53 -20.39 -29.49
N THR A 592 -1.86 -20.81 -28.42
CA THR A 592 -0.54 -21.46 -28.41
C THR A 592 -0.60 -22.85 -27.77
N GLY A 593 -1.79 -23.34 -27.40
CA GLY A 593 -2.00 -24.60 -26.68
C GLY A 593 -1.70 -24.54 -25.16
N ILE A 594 -1.14 -23.41 -24.68
CA ILE A 594 -0.69 -23.24 -23.28
C ILE A 594 -1.88 -23.08 -22.30
N GLN A 595 -3.08 -22.83 -22.83
CA GLN A 595 -4.32 -22.73 -22.05
C GLN A 595 -4.64 -24.02 -21.27
N VAL A 596 -4.30 -25.20 -21.82
CA VAL A 596 -4.54 -26.50 -21.16
C VAL A 596 -3.60 -26.69 -19.94
N PRO A 597 -2.27 -26.51 -20.05
CA PRO A 597 -1.37 -26.42 -18.89
C PRO A 597 -1.82 -25.40 -17.83
N ALA A 598 -2.18 -24.17 -18.25
CA ALA A 598 -2.62 -23.11 -17.33
C ALA A 598 -3.87 -23.54 -16.54
N ARG A 599 -4.87 -24.11 -17.23
CA ARG A 599 -6.11 -24.62 -16.62
C ARG A 599 -5.81 -25.76 -15.64
N ALA A 600 -4.95 -26.71 -16.01
CA ALA A 600 -4.56 -27.83 -15.15
C ALA A 600 -3.92 -27.37 -13.82
N CYS A 601 -3.08 -26.33 -13.86
CA CYS A 601 -2.39 -25.80 -12.67
C CYS A 601 -3.29 -24.94 -11.77
N LEU A 602 -4.09 -24.05 -12.36
CA LEU A 602 -4.73 -22.95 -11.64
C LEU A 602 -6.23 -23.12 -11.39
N LEU A 603 -6.97 -23.90 -12.20
CA LEU A 603 -8.44 -23.96 -12.13
C LEU A 603 -8.96 -24.29 -10.72
N LYS A 604 -8.41 -25.33 -10.08
CA LYS A 604 -8.79 -25.74 -8.72
C LYS A 604 -8.54 -24.65 -7.68
N GLN A 605 -7.51 -23.83 -7.89
CA GLN A 605 -7.12 -22.78 -6.95
C GLN A 605 -8.04 -21.56 -7.05
N PHE A 606 -8.38 -21.14 -8.26
CA PHE A 606 -9.37 -20.08 -8.47
C PHE A 606 -10.74 -20.50 -7.95
N ILE A 607 -11.16 -21.76 -8.13
CA ILE A 607 -12.43 -22.26 -7.56
C ILE A 607 -12.39 -22.27 -6.02
N ALA A 608 -11.29 -22.74 -5.41
CA ALA A 608 -11.13 -22.72 -3.96
C ALA A 608 -11.15 -21.29 -3.40
N LYS A 609 -10.42 -20.35 -4.02
CA LYS A 609 -10.39 -18.94 -3.65
C LYS A 609 -11.76 -18.27 -3.84
N PHE A 610 -12.44 -18.50 -4.96
CA PHE A 610 -13.77 -17.97 -5.27
C PHE A 610 -14.82 -18.32 -4.21
N ASN A 611 -14.77 -19.55 -3.69
CA ASN A 611 -15.72 -20.05 -2.68
C ASN A 611 -15.32 -19.70 -1.23
N SER A 612 -14.04 -19.44 -0.94
CA SER A 612 -13.55 -19.25 0.43
C SER A 612 -13.16 -17.81 0.79
N ALA A 613 -12.92 -16.94 -0.19
CA ALA A 613 -12.51 -15.56 0.05
C ALA A 613 -13.64 -14.75 0.71
N ARG A 614 -13.30 -14.08 1.82
CA ARG A 614 -14.20 -13.13 2.50
C ARG A 614 -14.25 -11.77 1.80
N ASP A 615 -13.14 -11.38 1.17
CA ASP A 615 -13.08 -10.17 0.37
C ASP A 615 -13.78 -10.38 -0.97
N VAL A 616 -14.62 -9.42 -1.34
CA VAL A 616 -15.44 -9.44 -2.55
C VAL A 616 -14.56 -9.28 -3.78
N GLU A 617 -13.49 -8.46 -3.71
CA GLU A 617 -12.57 -8.26 -4.83
C GLU A 617 -11.80 -9.54 -5.19
N ASP A 618 -11.26 -10.25 -4.21
CA ASP A 618 -10.62 -11.55 -4.43
C ASP A 618 -11.56 -12.58 -5.10
N ARG A 619 -12.87 -12.53 -4.78
CA ARG A 619 -13.87 -13.35 -5.50
C ARG A 619 -14.09 -12.87 -6.93
N ILE A 620 -14.11 -11.56 -7.17
CA ILE A 620 -14.23 -10.99 -8.53
C ILE A 620 -13.02 -11.33 -9.39
N LEU A 621 -11.80 -11.22 -8.86
CA LEU A 621 -10.57 -11.58 -9.56
C LEU A 621 -10.54 -13.08 -9.91
N SER A 622 -10.92 -13.94 -8.96
CA SER A 622 -11.08 -15.37 -9.21
C SER A 622 -12.09 -15.63 -10.33
N MET A 623 -13.20 -14.88 -10.38
CA MET A 623 -14.21 -14.96 -11.45
C MET A 623 -13.69 -14.44 -12.80
N VAL A 624 -12.84 -13.41 -12.84
CA VAL A 624 -12.20 -12.95 -14.10
C VAL A 624 -11.37 -14.10 -14.69
N ALA A 625 -10.53 -14.75 -13.89
CA ALA A 625 -9.74 -15.91 -14.34
C ALA A 625 -10.63 -17.08 -14.81
N LEU A 626 -11.67 -17.43 -14.05
CA LEU A 626 -12.61 -18.50 -14.44
C LEU A 626 -13.38 -18.16 -15.72
N ASN A 627 -13.76 -16.90 -15.93
CA ASN A 627 -14.40 -16.44 -17.17
C ASN A 627 -13.45 -16.51 -18.38
N SER A 628 -12.14 -16.32 -18.20
CA SER A 628 -11.17 -16.50 -19.28
C SER A 628 -11.02 -17.97 -19.71
N PHE A 629 -11.13 -18.94 -18.78
CA PHE A 629 -11.19 -20.36 -19.15
C PHE A 629 -12.49 -20.76 -19.86
N LEU A 630 -13.59 -20.03 -19.66
CA LEU A 630 -14.88 -20.30 -20.34
C LEU A 630 -14.94 -19.84 -21.80
N GLN A 631 -13.99 -19.04 -22.28
CA GLN A 631 -13.99 -18.58 -23.68
C GLN A 631 -13.56 -19.68 -24.67
N PHE A 632 -13.23 -20.88 -24.18
CA PHE A 632 -12.68 -21.99 -24.96
C PHE A 632 -13.48 -23.29 -24.76
N PRO A 633 -13.82 -24.03 -25.84
CA PRO A 633 -14.72 -25.19 -25.76
C PRO A 633 -14.26 -26.28 -24.79
N GLU A 634 -12.95 -26.50 -24.67
CA GLU A 634 -12.37 -27.52 -23.79
C GLU A 634 -12.43 -27.14 -22.30
N GLY A 635 -12.49 -25.84 -21.98
CA GLY A 635 -12.57 -25.37 -20.61
C GLY A 635 -13.91 -25.69 -19.95
N LEU A 636 -14.98 -25.70 -20.75
CA LEU A 636 -16.35 -25.94 -20.29
C LEU A 636 -16.50 -27.29 -19.58
N GLY A 637 -15.91 -28.37 -20.14
CA GLY A 637 -16.06 -29.74 -19.62
C GLY A 637 -15.45 -29.96 -18.23
N ASP A 638 -14.27 -29.37 -17.97
CA ASP A 638 -13.65 -29.42 -16.64
C ASP A 638 -14.46 -28.59 -15.62
N LEU A 639 -14.96 -27.43 -16.06
CA LEU A 639 -15.81 -26.53 -15.26
C LEU A 639 -17.20 -27.11 -14.98
N THR A 640 -17.72 -28.04 -15.80
CA THR A 640 -19.00 -28.73 -15.54
C THR A 640 -18.99 -29.41 -14.18
N SER A 641 -17.86 -30.02 -13.78
CA SER A 641 -17.72 -30.72 -12.49
C SER A 641 -17.84 -29.80 -11.25
N TYR A 642 -17.58 -28.50 -11.39
CA TYR A 642 -17.66 -27.49 -10.31
C TYR A 642 -18.79 -26.47 -10.52
N THR A 643 -19.65 -26.68 -11.54
CA THR A 643 -20.65 -25.68 -11.96
C THR A 643 -21.61 -25.29 -10.83
N LYS A 644 -21.98 -26.22 -9.94
CA LYS A 644 -22.86 -25.91 -8.79
C LYS A 644 -22.26 -24.89 -7.82
N ASP A 645 -20.98 -25.04 -7.48
CA ASP A 645 -20.28 -24.09 -6.58
C ASP A 645 -20.05 -22.73 -7.25
N ILE A 646 -19.68 -22.74 -8.54
CA ILE A 646 -19.47 -21.52 -9.32
C ILE A 646 -20.78 -20.74 -9.48
N LEU A 647 -21.88 -21.40 -9.86
CA LEU A 647 -23.20 -20.75 -10.02
C LEU A 647 -23.68 -20.09 -8.72
N ARG A 648 -23.49 -20.73 -7.55
CA ARG A 648 -23.81 -20.11 -6.25
C ARG A 648 -23.06 -18.79 -6.06
N GLY A 649 -21.73 -18.81 -6.18
CA GLY A 649 -20.92 -17.60 -5.99
C GLY A 649 -21.19 -16.50 -7.04
N LEU A 650 -21.54 -16.88 -8.28
CA LEU A 650 -21.91 -15.92 -9.32
C LEU A 650 -23.27 -15.25 -9.06
N ARG A 651 -24.24 -15.96 -8.46
CA ARG A 651 -25.55 -15.40 -8.08
C ARG A 651 -25.40 -14.30 -7.02
N GLU A 652 -24.55 -14.53 -6.02
CA GLU A 652 -24.21 -13.53 -5.00
C GLU A 652 -23.57 -12.26 -5.61
N LEU A 653 -22.60 -12.44 -6.52
CA LEU A 653 -21.87 -11.34 -7.17
C LEU A 653 -22.64 -10.63 -8.30
N LYS A 654 -23.80 -11.16 -8.70
CA LYS A 654 -24.65 -10.62 -9.78
C LYS A 654 -25.01 -9.14 -9.58
N ARG A 655 -25.13 -8.69 -8.32
CA ARG A 655 -25.44 -7.29 -7.96
C ARG A 655 -24.22 -6.37 -7.93
N SER A 656 -23.01 -6.90 -7.73
CA SER A 656 -21.78 -6.11 -7.57
C SER A 656 -20.90 -6.08 -8.81
N CYS A 657 -21.08 -7.00 -9.77
CA CYS A 657 -20.22 -7.10 -10.95
C CYS A 657 -21.03 -7.41 -12.23
N PRO A 658 -20.92 -6.58 -13.29
CA PRO A 658 -21.56 -6.86 -14.59
C PRO A 658 -21.08 -8.17 -15.24
N LEU A 659 -19.80 -8.53 -15.07
CA LEU A 659 -19.23 -9.75 -15.63
C LEU A 659 -19.89 -11.01 -15.06
N ALA A 660 -20.27 -11.02 -13.78
CA ALA A 660 -21.01 -12.13 -13.17
C ALA A 660 -22.33 -12.41 -13.90
N SER A 661 -23.06 -11.36 -14.31
CA SER A 661 -24.29 -11.48 -15.09
C SER A 661 -24.07 -12.00 -16.51
N LYS A 662 -22.89 -11.76 -17.11
CA LYS A 662 -22.52 -12.30 -18.44
C LYS A 662 -22.12 -13.78 -18.33
N MET A 663 -21.27 -14.11 -17.37
CA MET A 663 -20.80 -15.48 -17.12
C MET A 663 -21.95 -16.43 -16.74
N LEU A 664 -22.92 -15.97 -15.93
CA LEU A 664 -24.15 -16.69 -15.64
C LEU A 664 -24.96 -17.04 -16.89
N LYS A 665 -25.07 -16.12 -17.86
CA LYS A 665 -25.80 -16.40 -19.12
C LYS A 665 -25.09 -17.47 -19.93
N SER A 666 -23.78 -17.34 -20.15
CA SER A 666 -22.98 -18.32 -20.91
C SER A 666 -23.09 -19.73 -20.32
N LEU A 667 -22.91 -19.87 -19.00
CA LEU A 667 -22.98 -21.17 -18.31
C LEU A 667 -24.39 -21.80 -18.30
N VAL A 668 -25.45 -21.00 -18.45
CA VAL A 668 -26.84 -21.47 -18.48
C VAL A 668 -27.33 -21.72 -19.91
N GLU A 669 -26.80 -21.00 -20.90
CA GLU A 669 -27.16 -21.14 -22.32
C GLU A 669 -26.45 -22.34 -22.99
N GLU A 670 -25.25 -22.72 -22.54
CA GLU A 670 -24.51 -23.86 -23.14
C GLU A 670 -24.77 -25.22 -22.45
N ASN A 671 -25.22 -25.25 -21.18
CA ASN A 671 -25.59 -26.48 -20.48
C ASN A 671 -26.98 -27.01 -20.89
N GLU A 672 -27.26 -27.11 -22.20
CA GLU A 672 -28.47 -27.76 -22.74
C GLU A 672 -28.40 -29.30 -22.65
N SER A 673 -28.30 -29.83 -21.42
CA SER A 673 -28.68 -31.23 -21.14
C SER A 673 -29.55 -31.36 -19.88
N LYS A 674 -30.86 -31.21 -20.11
CA LYS A 674 -31.97 -32.00 -19.54
C LYS A 674 -32.03 -32.21 -18.02
N ALA A 675 -33.12 -31.69 -17.45
CA ALA A 675 -33.73 -32.04 -16.14
C ALA A 675 -32.98 -31.65 -14.84
N ASP A 676 -31.65 -31.65 -14.78
CA ASP A 676 -30.92 -31.51 -13.50
C ASP A 676 -30.63 -30.07 -13.01
N ILE A 677 -31.11 -29.04 -13.74
CA ILE A 677 -30.80 -27.63 -13.43
C ILE A 677 -31.63 -27.09 -12.25
N TRP A 678 -32.91 -27.46 -12.19
CA TRP A 678 -33.87 -26.89 -11.23
C TRP A 678 -34.01 -27.77 -9.99
N ILE A 679 -33.10 -27.62 -9.04
CA ILE A 679 -33.16 -28.37 -7.76
C ILE A 679 -34.01 -27.58 -6.77
N HIS A 680 -35.34 -27.78 -6.85
CA HIS A 680 -36.26 -27.29 -5.85
C HIS A 680 -36.08 -28.07 -4.55
N LYS A 681 -35.45 -27.43 -3.56
CA LYS A 681 -35.25 -28.05 -2.25
C LYS A 681 -36.33 -27.60 -1.29
N GLU A 682 -37.02 -28.55 -0.67
CA GLU A 682 -37.86 -28.24 0.50
C GLU A 682 -36.95 -27.67 1.58
N LEU A 683 -37.12 -26.39 1.91
CA LEU A 683 -36.36 -25.75 2.99
C LEU A 683 -36.94 -26.17 4.32
N ILE A 684 -38.25 -26.03 4.45
CA ILE A 684 -39.00 -26.36 5.64
C ILE A 684 -40.51 -26.43 5.37
N LYS A 685 -41.17 -27.24 6.21
CA LYS A 685 -42.61 -27.42 6.30
C LYS A 685 -43.04 -27.23 7.76
N GLU A 686 -43.93 -26.27 7.99
CA GLU A 686 -44.55 -26.01 9.28
C GLU A 686 -46.04 -26.37 9.24
N ASP A 687 -46.54 -26.92 10.35
CA ASP A 687 -47.94 -27.26 10.52
C ASP A 687 -48.64 -26.18 11.35
N CYS A 688 -49.63 -25.51 10.75
CA CYS A 688 -50.49 -24.52 11.40
C CYS A 688 -51.97 -24.95 11.38
N SER A 689 -52.24 -26.26 11.27
CA SER A 689 -53.60 -26.83 11.20
C SER A 689 -54.50 -26.44 12.38
N GLU A 690 -53.94 -26.09 13.54
CA GLU A 690 -54.67 -25.54 14.70
C GLU A 690 -55.43 -24.24 14.37
N ASN A 691 -54.93 -23.43 13.43
CA ASN A 691 -55.57 -22.20 12.93
C ASN A 691 -56.45 -22.43 11.67
N GLY A 692 -56.54 -23.68 11.20
CA GLY A 692 -57.29 -24.12 10.03
C GLY A 692 -56.56 -23.92 8.69
N GLU A 693 -57.29 -23.67 7.60
CA GLU A 693 -56.67 -23.56 6.26
C GLU A 693 -55.81 -22.29 6.14
N VAL A 694 -54.62 -22.40 5.53
CA VAL A 694 -53.85 -21.22 5.10
C VAL A 694 -54.48 -20.71 3.82
N VAL A 695 -55.00 -19.49 3.84
CA VAL A 695 -55.80 -18.90 2.75
C VAL A 695 -55.12 -17.74 2.05
N SER A 696 -54.14 -17.10 2.68
CA SER A 696 -53.30 -16.08 2.04
C SER A 696 -51.87 -16.13 2.57
N VAL A 697 -50.90 -15.89 1.68
CA VAL A 697 -49.49 -15.73 2.01
C VAL A 697 -48.94 -14.54 1.20
N THR A 698 -48.07 -13.75 1.81
CA THR A 698 -47.28 -12.72 1.12
C THR A 698 -45.89 -12.58 1.73
N CYS A 699 -44.90 -12.21 0.91
CA CYS A 699 -43.50 -12.09 1.29
C CYS A 699 -43.04 -10.64 1.17
N PHE A 700 -42.32 -10.14 2.19
CA PHE A 700 -41.75 -8.79 2.15
C PHE A 700 -40.45 -8.71 2.95
N LYS A 701 -39.36 -8.34 2.27
CA LYS A 701 -37.99 -8.36 2.83
C LYS A 701 -37.66 -9.75 3.38
N ASP A 702 -37.27 -9.84 4.65
CA ASP A 702 -36.94 -11.05 5.41
C ASP A 702 -38.14 -11.68 6.13
N LYS A 703 -39.37 -11.23 5.79
CA LYS A 703 -40.62 -11.64 6.46
C LYS A 703 -41.61 -12.30 5.52
N ILE A 704 -42.27 -13.31 6.07
CA ILE A 704 -43.37 -14.05 5.43
C ILE A 704 -44.59 -13.87 6.32
N PHE A 705 -45.72 -13.51 5.72
CA PHE A 705 -46.99 -13.29 6.41
C PHE A 705 -47.99 -14.34 5.94
N SER A 706 -48.62 -15.07 6.85
CA SER A 706 -49.69 -16.04 6.53
C SER A 706 -50.99 -15.68 7.22
N GLY A 707 -52.10 -15.77 6.47
CA GLY A 707 -53.47 -15.52 6.91
C GLY A 707 -54.26 -16.81 6.92
N HIS A 708 -54.97 -17.06 8.02
CA HIS A 708 -55.61 -18.33 8.36
C HIS A 708 -57.14 -18.20 8.42
N THR A 709 -57.86 -19.34 8.43
CA THR A 709 -59.34 -19.35 8.44
C THR A 709 -60.00 -18.94 9.74
N ASP A 710 -59.30 -19.07 10.87
CA ASP A 710 -59.73 -18.65 12.21
C ASP A 710 -59.66 -17.13 12.45
N GLY A 711 -59.11 -16.36 11.50
CA GLY A 711 -58.85 -14.92 11.64
C GLY A 711 -57.43 -14.57 12.10
N THR A 712 -56.57 -15.56 12.27
CA THR A 712 -55.18 -15.37 12.70
C THR A 712 -54.29 -14.92 11.53
N ILE A 713 -53.34 -14.03 11.83
CA ILE A 713 -52.20 -13.67 10.99
C ILE A 713 -50.94 -14.08 11.74
N LYS A 714 -50.08 -14.88 11.10
CA LYS A 714 -48.75 -15.23 11.62
C LYS A 714 -47.67 -14.53 10.82
N VAL A 715 -46.66 -14.03 11.52
CA VAL A 715 -45.48 -13.35 10.98
C VAL A 715 -44.27 -14.22 11.22
N TRP A 716 -43.56 -14.58 10.15
CA TRP A 716 -42.41 -15.46 10.20
C TRP A 716 -41.17 -14.74 9.66
N THR A 717 -39.99 -15.17 10.10
CA THR A 717 -38.73 -14.91 9.41
C THR A 717 -38.01 -16.22 9.13
N LEU A 718 -37.34 -16.30 7.98
CA LEU A 718 -36.59 -17.48 7.55
C LEU A 718 -35.11 -17.27 7.92
N LYS A 719 -34.60 -18.05 8.88
CA LYS A 719 -33.19 -17.99 9.31
C LYS A 719 -32.63 -19.40 9.43
N ASN A 720 -31.46 -19.64 8.84
CA ASN A 720 -30.80 -20.95 8.82
C ASN A 720 -31.74 -22.09 8.33
N ASN A 721 -32.59 -21.80 7.34
CA ASN A 721 -33.64 -22.68 6.81
C ASN A 721 -34.71 -23.10 7.82
N LEU A 722 -34.85 -22.39 8.94
CA LEU A 722 -35.92 -22.58 9.92
C LEU A 722 -36.89 -21.40 9.88
N PHE A 723 -38.18 -21.71 10.00
CA PHE A 723 -39.25 -20.74 10.21
C PHE A 723 -39.24 -20.32 11.67
N HIS A 724 -38.83 -19.08 11.94
CA HIS A 724 -38.97 -18.49 13.26
C HIS A 724 -40.25 -17.66 13.31
N LEU A 725 -41.27 -18.14 14.04
CA LEU A 725 -42.47 -17.36 14.34
C LEU A 725 -42.06 -16.11 15.14
N LEU A 726 -42.28 -14.92 14.56
CA LEU A 726 -42.03 -13.64 15.21
C LEU A 726 -43.24 -13.16 16.00
N GLN A 727 -44.45 -13.44 15.49
CA GLN A 727 -45.69 -12.94 16.06
C GLN A 727 -46.89 -13.73 15.54
N GLU A 728 -47.88 -13.92 16.39
CA GLU A 728 -49.20 -14.46 16.06
C GLU A 728 -50.27 -13.46 16.53
N ILE A 729 -51.25 -13.16 15.67
CA ILE A 729 -52.22 -12.08 15.90
C ILE A 729 -53.61 -12.53 15.44
N GLN A 730 -54.55 -12.65 16.38
CA GLN A 730 -55.96 -12.93 16.08
C GLN A 730 -56.84 -11.70 16.36
N GLU A 731 -56.73 -10.69 15.50
CA GLU A 731 -57.60 -9.50 15.57
C GLU A 731 -58.80 -9.56 14.61
N HIS A 732 -58.76 -10.41 13.57
CA HIS A 732 -59.92 -10.66 12.73
C HIS A 732 -60.79 -11.74 13.35
N THR A 733 -62.11 -11.62 13.19
CA THR A 733 -63.07 -12.58 13.77
C THR A 733 -63.44 -13.73 12.82
N LYS A 734 -62.91 -13.69 11.59
CA LYS A 734 -63.10 -14.68 10.52
C LYS A 734 -61.90 -14.69 9.58
N ALA A 735 -61.83 -15.72 8.74
CA ALA A 735 -60.79 -15.95 7.74
C ALA A 735 -60.20 -14.70 7.06
N VAL A 736 -58.87 -14.60 7.09
CA VAL A 736 -58.09 -13.53 6.46
C VAL A 736 -57.80 -13.89 5.01
N THR A 737 -58.73 -13.57 4.10
CA THR A 737 -58.68 -14.05 2.70
C THR A 737 -57.50 -13.50 1.90
N ASN A 738 -56.97 -12.33 2.27
CA ASN A 738 -55.93 -11.64 1.52
C ASN A 738 -54.97 -10.86 2.42
N LEU A 739 -53.70 -10.93 2.09
CA LEU A 739 -52.61 -10.13 2.62
C LEU A 739 -51.92 -9.38 1.47
N VAL A 740 -51.85 -8.05 1.55
CA VAL A 740 -51.35 -7.18 0.47
C VAL A 740 -50.39 -6.14 1.05
N ILE A 741 -49.18 -6.02 0.50
CA ILE A 741 -48.21 -5.00 0.88
C ILE A 741 -48.48 -3.70 0.10
N SER A 742 -48.31 -2.54 0.74
CA SER A 742 -48.41 -1.23 0.07
C SER A 742 -47.34 -1.06 -1.01
N GLU A 743 -47.63 -0.28 -2.07
CA GLU A 743 -46.63 0.09 -3.09
C GLU A 743 -45.41 0.80 -2.46
N SER A 744 -45.62 1.54 -1.36
CA SER A 744 -44.58 2.17 -0.54
C SER A 744 -43.76 1.22 0.33
N GLY A 745 -44.18 -0.04 0.53
CA GLY A 745 -43.46 -1.04 1.32
C GLY A 745 -43.37 -0.74 2.83
N ASP A 746 -44.29 0.04 3.36
CA ASP A 746 -44.37 0.43 4.79
C ASP A 746 -45.50 -0.27 5.55
N ARG A 747 -46.53 -0.74 4.84
CA ARG A 747 -47.78 -1.25 5.40
C ARG A 747 -48.17 -2.59 4.79
N LEU A 748 -48.80 -3.42 5.62
CA LEU A 748 -49.53 -4.61 5.21
C LEU A 748 -51.03 -4.33 5.38
N TYR A 749 -51.83 -4.76 4.43
CA TYR A 749 -53.30 -4.72 4.48
C TYR A 749 -53.82 -6.15 4.55
N SER A 750 -54.74 -6.42 5.48
CA SER A 750 -55.42 -7.71 5.60
C SER A 750 -56.92 -7.56 5.36
N GLY A 751 -57.46 -8.32 4.42
CA GLY A 751 -58.89 -8.40 4.13
C GLY A 751 -59.52 -9.66 4.72
N SER A 752 -60.70 -9.54 5.34
CA SER A 752 -61.38 -10.67 5.99
C SER A 752 -62.87 -10.82 5.63
N LEU A 753 -63.37 -12.05 5.80
CA LEU A 753 -64.80 -12.38 5.79
C LEU A 753 -65.59 -11.76 6.97
N ASP A 754 -64.91 -11.15 7.95
CA ASP A 754 -65.53 -10.36 9.03
C ASP A 754 -66.02 -8.97 8.57
N ARG A 755 -65.80 -8.63 7.30
CA ARG A 755 -66.18 -7.37 6.61
C ARG A 755 -65.26 -6.20 6.93
N THR A 756 -64.12 -6.44 7.59
CA THR A 756 -63.11 -5.41 7.86
C THR A 756 -61.86 -5.59 7.00
N SER A 757 -61.22 -4.46 6.70
CA SER A 757 -59.85 -4.40 6.18
C SER A 757 -58.98 -3.73 7.24
N LYS A 758 -57.93 -4.41 7.72
CA LYS A 758 -57.00 -3.86 8.72
C LYS A 758 -55.68 -3.44 8.09
N VAL A 759 -55.13 -2.33 8.56
CA VAL A 759 -53.83 -1.80 8.14
C VAL A 759 -52.82 -1.98 9.24
N TRP A 760 -51.67 -2.58 8.91
CA TRP A 760 -50.60 -2.93 9.81
C TRP A 760 -49.34 -2.18 9.44
N SER A 761 -48.68 -1.54 10.41
CA SER A 761 -47.33 -1.00 10.20
C SER A 761 -46.29 -2.11 10.30
N ILE A 762 -45.38 -2.21 9.33
CA ILE A 762 -44.36 -3.26 9.28
C ILE A 762 -43.10 -2.81 10.03
N GLY A 763 -43.03 -3.15 11.32
CA GLY A 763 -41.85 -2.91 12.16
C GLY A 763 -40.73 -3.94 11.98
N LYS A 764 -39.55 -3.68 12.57
CA LYS A 764 -38.39 -4.60 12.54
C LYS A 764 -38.69 -5.96 13.17
N ALA A 765 -39.30 -6.00 14.36
CA ALA A 765 -39.65 -7.26 15.02
C ALA A 765 -41.10 -7.69 14.73
N ALA A 766 -42.07 -6.82 15.02
CA ALA A 766 -43.50 -7.10 14.98
C ALA A 766 -44.27 -6.18 14.02
N ILE A 767 -45.52 -6.54 13.70
CA ILE A 767 -46.52 -5.68 13.08
C ILE A 767 -47.57 -5.26 14.12
N HIS A 768 -48.16 -4.08 13.93
CA HIS A 768 -49.19 -3.53 14.82
C HIS A 768 -50.30 -2.91 13.99
N CYS A 769 -51.57 -3.13 14.38
CA CYS A 769 -52.70 -2.52 13.70
C CYS A 769 -52.71 -1.01 13.95
N VAL A 770 -52.71 -0.23 12.85
CA VAL A 770 -52.75 1.24 12.88
C VAL A 770 -54.14 1.76 12.55
N GLN A 771 -54.89 1.03 11.70
CA GLN A 771 -56.18 1.49 11.21
C GLN A 771 -57.08 0.29 10.85
N VAL A 772 -58.39 0.46 11.06
CA VAL A 772 -59.41 -0.54 10.69
C VAL A 772 -60.46 0.15 9.82
N TYR A 773 -60.76 -0.44 8.68
CA TYR A 773 -61.83 0.00 7.77
C TYR A 773 -62.98 -1.00 7.79
N ASP A 774 -64.19 -0.52 8.04
CA ASP A 774 -65.42 -1.27 7.79
C ASP A 774 -65.77 -1.17 6.29
N MET A 775 -65.78 -2.32 5.62
CA MET A 775 -66.06 -2.46 4.19
C MET A 775 -67.53 -2.84 3.92
N LYS A 776 -68.32 -3.08 4.98
CA LYS A 776 -69.75 -3.46 5.02
C LYS A 776 -70.12 -4.80 4.37
N ASP A 777 -69.31 -5.31 3.45
CA ASP A 777 -69.42 -6.61 2.80
C ASP A 777 -68.21 -7.50 3.10
N GLN A 778 -68.37 -8.82 2.92
CA GLN A 778 -67.27 -9.77 3.06
C GLN A 778 -66.23 -9.57 1.96
N ILE A 779 -64.96 -9.60 2.32
CA ILE A 779 -63.84 -9.47 1.38
C ILE A 779 -63.45 -10.88 0.93
N HIS A 780 -63.52 -11.17 -0.38
CA HIS A 780 -63.07 -12.45 -0.95
C HIS A 780 -61.78 -12.34 -1.77
N ASN A 781 -61.46 -11.14 -2.23
CA ASN A 781 -60.19 -10.77 -2.85
C ASN A 781 -59.96 -9.29 -2.54
N LEU A 782 -58.72 -8.88 -2.25
CA LEU A 782 -58.36 -7.49 -1.92
C LEU A 782 -57.12 -7.09 -2.73
N VAL A 783 -57.16 -5.87 -3.26
CA VAL A 783 -56.04 -5.19 -3.92
C VAL A 783 -56.04 -3.74 -3.46
N VAL A 784 -54.87 -3.19 -3.13
CA VAL A 784 -54.75 -1.84 -2.54
C VAL A 784 -53.81 -1.00 -3.39
N THR A 785 -54.20 0.25 -3.63
CA THR A 785 -53.37 1.29 -4.25
C THR A 785 -53.13 2.42 -3.24
N ASN A 786 -52.34 3.43 -3.59
CA ASN A 786 -51.99 4.52 -2.67
C ASN A 786 -53.19 5.32 -2.09
N SER A 787 -54.38 5.23 -2.71
CA SER A 787 -55.59 5.96 -2.26
C SER A 787 -56.89 5.14 -2.25
N LEU A 788 -56.89 3.92 -2.80
CA LEU A 788 -58.08 3.09 -2.98
C LEU A 788 -57.86 1.65 -2.50
N ALA A 789 -58.85 1.09 -1.80
CA ALA A 789 -58.97 -0.34 -1.54
C ALA A 789 -60.03 -0.94 -2.48
N CYS A 790 -59.61 -1.87 -3.33
CA CYS A 790 -60.45 -2.55 -4.32
C CYS A 790 -60.67 -4.00 -3.87
N PHE A 791 -61.93 -4.42 -3.70
CA PHE A 791 -62.25 -5.74 -3.20
C PHE A 791 -63.42 -6.42 -3.91
N VAL A 792 -63.41 -7.76 -3.89
CA VAL A 792 -64.51 -8.60 -4.38
C VAL A 792 -65.49 -8.85 -3.22
N PRO A 793 -66.73 -8.35 -3.29
CA PRO A 793 -67.79 -8.67 -2.33
C PRO A 793 -68.38 -10.06 -2.62
N GLN A 794 -69.32 -10.52 -1.79
CA GLN A 794 -70.10 -11.74 -2.04
C GLN A 794 -71.03 -11.63 -3.28
N GLY A 795 -71.41 -10.40 -3.65
CA GLY A 795 -72.28 -10.09 -4.80
C GLY A 795 -71.52 -9.90 -6.13
N ALA A 796 -72.23 -9.41 -7.14
CA ALA A 796 -71.64 -9.07 -8.43
C ALA A 796 -70.86 -7.73 -8.38
N GLY A 797 -69.82 -7.64 -9.19
CA GLY A 797 -68.93 -6.48 -9.32
C GLY A 797 -67.71 -6.49 -8.40
N VAL A 798 -67.03 -5.35 -8.41
CA VAL A 798 -65.85 -5.02 -7.59
C VAL A 798 -66.18 -3.76 -6.83
N LYS A 799 -66.04 -3.77 -5.51
CA LYS A 799 -66.17 -2.55 -4.69
C LYS A 799 -64.83 -1.85 -4.64
N VAL A 800 -64.84 -0.56 -4.95
CA VAL A 800 -63.71 0.35 -4.83
C VAL A 800 -64.06 1.34 -3.72
N GLN A 801 -63.28 1.34 -2.65
CA GLN A 801 -63.47 2.20 -1.49
C GLN A 801 -62.28 3.16 -1.37
N THR A 802 -62.55 4.46 -1.29
CA THR A 802 -61.51 5.43 -0.93
C THR A 802 -61.13 5.22 0.53
N LEU A 803 -59.87 5.52 0.89
CA LEU A 803 -59.44 5.51 2.29
C LEU A 803 -60.17 6.56 3.15
N ASN A 804 -60.96 7.45 2.53
CA ASN A 804 -61.86 8.41 3.18
C ASN A 804 -63.27 7.85 3.44
N GLY A 805 -63.57 6.61 3.02
CA GLY A 805 -64.83 5.90 3.30
C GLY A 805 -65.91 5.96 2.20
N GLU A 806 -65.64 6.58 1.05
CA GLU A 806 -66.57 6.58 -0.08
C GLU A 806 -66.47 5.26 -0.86
N SER A 807 -67.59 4.62 -1.19
CA SER A 807 -67.60 3.32 -1.89
C SER A 807 -68.35 3.38 -3.22
N LYS A 808 -67.73 2.90 -4.30
CA LYS A 808 -68.32 2.73 -5.65
C LYS A 808 -68.28 1.25 -6.05
N VAL A 809 -69.30 0.77 -6.75
CA VAL A 809 -69.29 -0.57 -7.38
C VAL A 809 -68.93 -0.41 -8.86
N LEU A 810 -67.95 -1.18 -9.33
CA LEU A 810 -67.57 -1.33 -10.73
C LEU A 810 -67.98 -2.74 -11.23
N ASN A 811 -68.21 -2.89 -12.53
CA ASN A 811 -68.50 -4.18 -13.18
C ASN A 811 -69.66 -5.01 -12.57
N SER A 812 -70.76 -4.34 -12.15
CA SER A 812 -71.91 -4.97 -11.47
C SER A 812 -72.66 -6.05 -12.28
N SER A 813 -72.31 -6.26 -13.55
CA SER A 813 -72.90 -7.29 -14.42
C SER A 813 -72.18 -8.65 -14.35
N LYS A 814 -71.05 -8.76 -13.65
CA LYS A 814 -70.23 -9.98 -13.56
C LYS A 814 -69.91 -10.36 -12.12
N TYR A 815 -69.80 -11.67 -11.86
CA TYR A 815 -69.27 -12.20 -10.60
C TYR A 815 -67.76 -12.40 -10.76
N VAL A 816 -66.99 -11.50 -10.17
CA VAL A 816 -65.53 -11.55 -10.14
C VAL A 816 -65.07 -12.56 -9.07
N LYS A 817 -63.94 -13.23 -9.30
CA LYS A 817 -63.34 -14.21 -8.38
C LYS A 817 -61.95 -13.81 -7.91
N CYS A 818 -61.13 -13.22 -8.78
CA CYS A 818 -59.78 -12.76 -8.47
C CYS A 818 -59.48 -11.40 -9.14
N LEU A 819 -58.61 -10.62 -8.52
CA LEU A 819 -58.17 -9.30 -8.97
C LEU A 819 -56.64 -9.18 -8.95
N THR A 820 -56.11 -8.32 -9.80
CA THR A 820 -54.74 -7.78 -9.70
C THR A 820 -54.71 -6.33 -10.22
N HIS A 821 -53.75 -5.52 -9.76
CA HIS A 821 -53.58 -4.11 -10.13
C HIS A 821 -52.22 -3.88 -10.78
N VAL A 822 -52.23 -3.20 -11.92
CA VAL A 822 -51.03 -2.66 -12.60
C VAL A 822 -51.42 -1.33 -13.24
N ASP A 823 -50.57 -0.30 -13.08
CA ASP A 823 -50.66 1.01 -13.76
C ASP A 823 -52.05 1.68 -13.76
N GLY A 824 -52.74 1.67 -12.61
CA GLY A 824 -54.06 2.29 -12.45
C GLY A 824 -55.22 1.51 -13.09
N LYS A 825 -54.96 0.28 -13.54
CA LYS A 825 -55.96 -0.66 -14.07
C LYS A 825 -56.12 -1.86 -13.14
N LEU A 826 -57.35 -2.32 -12.98
CA LEU A 826 -57.65 -3.61 -12.37
C LEU A 826 -57.88 -4.65 -13.47
N TYR A 827 -57.31 -5.83 -13.30
CA TYR A 827 -57.59 -6.98 -14.14
C TYR A 827 -58.34 -8.01 -13.31
N CYS A 828 -59.47 -8.48 -13.81
CA CYS A 828 -60.40 -9.32 -13.07
C CYS A 828 -60.74 -10.61 -13.81
N GLY A 829 -60.61 -11.73 -13.10
CA GLY A 829 -61.06 -13.05 -13.55
C GLY A 829 -62.46 -13.35 -13.02
N CYS A 830 -63.38 -13.78 -13.90
CA CYS A 830 -64.79 -13.96 -13.57
C CYS A 830 -65.23 -15.43 -13.50
N HIS A 831 -66.39 -15.67 -12.89
CA HIS A 831 -67.03 -16.99 -12.73
C HIS A 831 -67.50 -17.65 -14.05
N ASP A 832 -67.64 -16.88 -15.13
CA ASP A 832 -68.07 -17.32 -16.46
C ASP A 832 -66.89 -17.53 -17.44
N SER A 833 -65.68 -17.67 -16.90
CA SER A 833 -64.41 -17.73 -17.63
C SER A 833 -64.04 -16.45 -18.40
N SER A 834 -64.73 -15.32 -18.18
CA SER A 834 -64.30 -14.04 -18.76
C SER A 834 -63.13 -13.42 -18.01
N VAL A 835 -62.26 -12.75 -18.77
CA VAL A 835 -61.14 -11.94 -18.28
C VAL A 835 -61.39 -10.52 -18.76
N GLN A 836 -61.41 -9.56 -17.84
CA GLN A 836 -61.75 -8.17 -18.12
C GLN A 836 -60.76 -7.22 -17.44
N GLU A 837 -60.61 -6.05 -18.03
CA GLU A 837 -59.81 -4.93 -17.53
C GLU A 837 -60.76 -3.80 -17.13
N ILE A 838 -60.49 -3.14 -16.01
CA ILE A 838 -61.28 -2.03 -15.48
C ILE A 838 -60.32 -0.89 -15.18
N HIS A 839 -60.47 0.23 -15.88
CA HIS A 839 -59.71 1.45 -15.57
C HIS A 839 -60.26 2.09 -14.29
N LEU A 840 -59.43 2.30 -13.27
CA LEU A 840 -59.88 2.82 -11.97
C LEU A 840 -60.42 4.26 -12.05
N ALA A 841 -59.74 5.12 -12.81
CA ALA A 841 -60.10 6.54 -12.91
C ALA A 841 -61.45 6.78 -13.61
N THR A 842 -61.71 6.07 -14.70
CA THR A 842 -62.93 6.23 -15.54
C THR A 842 -64.05 5.26 -15.15
N GLY A 843 -63.71 4.10 -14.58
CA GLY A 843 -64.62 2.98 -14.38
C GLY A 843 -64.99 2.22 -15.67
N THR A 844 -64.30 2.47 -16.79
CA THR A 844 -64.57 1.79 -18.07
C THR A 844 -64.08 0.34 -18.03
N VAL A 845 -64.93 -0.58 -18.48
CA VAL A 845 -64.66 -2.04 -18.47
C VAL A 845 -64.41 -2.52 -19.90
N ASN A 846 -63.21 -3.02 -20.16
CA ASN A 846 -62.80 -3.69 -21.39
C ASN A 846 -62.85 -5.22 -21.20
N THR A 847 -63.24 -5.98 -22.23
CA THR A 847 -63.26 -7.45 -22.16
C THR A 847 -62.12 -8.01 -23.00
N ILE A 848 -61.18 -8.71 -22.35
CA ILE A 848 -60.01 -9.35 -22.98
C ILE A 848 -60.39 -10.74 -23.47
N GLN A 849 -61.08 -11.51 -22.64
CA GLN A 849 -61.68 -12.81 -23.02
C GLN A 849 -63.17 -12.78 -22.70
N SER A 850 -64.00 -13.07 -23.70
CA SER A 850 -65.44 -13.27 -23.51
C SER A 850 -65.72 -14.59 -22.79
N GLY A 851 -66.72 -14.55 -21.89
CA GLY A 851 -67.16 -15.71 -21.13
C GLY A 851 -68.09 -16.62 -21.93
N TYR A 852 -68.08 -17.92 -21.64
CA TYR A 852 -68.94 -18.88 -22.33
C TYR A 852 -70.38 -18.81 -21.80
N LYS A 853 -71.38 -18.85 -22.70
CA LYS A 853 -72.79 -18.93 -22.30
C LYS A 853 -73.07 -20.28 -21.62
N ARG A 854 -73.79 -20.26 -20.49
CA ARG A 854 -74.17 -21.46 -19.70
C ARG A 854 -75.02 -22.45 -20.53
N LEU A 855 -74.38 -23.39 -21.21
CA LEU A 855 -75.03 -24.51 -21.91
C LEU A 855 -75.04 -25.81 -21.09
N LEU A 856 -74.08 -25.96 -20.17
CA LEU A 856 -73.98 -27.06 -19.22
C LEU A 856 -73.80 -26.44 -17.83
N ALA A 857 -74.48 -26.95 -16.80
CA ALA A 857 -74.70 -26.24 -15.53
C ALA A 857 -73.46 -26.01 -14.63
N LYS A 858 -72.25 -26.36 -15.10
CA LYS A 858 -71.00 -26.23 -14.35
C LYS A 858 -70.32 -24.91 -14.69
N ALA A 859 -70.16 -24.02 -13.71
CA ALA A 859 -69.42 -22.78 -13.86
C ALA A 859 -67.90 -23.04 -13.82
N ASN A 860 -67.15 -22.31 -14.64
CA ASN A 860 -65.70 -22.49 -14.80
C ASN A 860 -64.99 -21.17 -14.49
N PRO A 861 -64.80 -20.85 -13.19
CA PRO A 861 -64.17 -19.61 -12.78
C PRO A 861 -62.69 -19.57 -13.17
N ILE A 862 -62.23 -18.35 -13.46
CA ILE A 862 -60.81 -17.99 -13.33
C ILE A 862 -60.50 -17.90 -11.83
N HIS A 863 -59.55 -18.69 -11.32
CA HIS A 863 -59.21 -18.73 -9.90
C HIS A 863 -58.07 -17.77 -9.56
N ALA A 864 -57.12 -17.58 -10.48
CA ALA A 864 -55.97 -16.69 -10.30
C ALA A 864 -55.69 -15.88 -11.56
N ILE A 865 -55.27 -14.63 -11.37
CA ILE A 865 -54.83 -13.73 -12.44
C ILE A 865 -53.58 -13.00 -11.96
N GLN A 866 -52.52 -12.98 -12.77
CA GLN A 866 -51.28 -12.30 -12.47
C GLN A 866 -50.75 -11.62 -13.73
N ILE A 867 -50.07 -10.49 -13.56
CA ILE A 867 -49.40 -9.76 -14.62
C ILE A 867 -47.92 -9.70 -14.28
N HIS A 868 -47.08 -9.97 -15.27
CA HIS A 868 -45.63 -9.94 -15.11
C HIS A 868 -44.98 -9.44 -16.41
N GLY A 869 -44.48 -8.20 -16.39
CA GLY A 869 -44.04 -7.52 -17.61
C GLY A 869 -45.21 -7.33 -18.57
N GLU A 870 -44.99 -7.53 -19.87
CA GLU A 870 -46.01 -7.33 -20.90
C GLU A 870 -47.02 -8.47 -21.05
N PHE A 871 -47.14 -9.38 -20.07
CA PHE A 871 -47.99 -10.56 -20.18
C PHE A 871 -49.00 -10.68 -19.03
N ILE A 872 -50.24 -10.96 -19.42
CA ILE A 872 -51.38 -11.27 -18.54
C ILE A 872 -51.55 -12.78 -18.52
N TYR A 873 -51.49 -13.38 -17.33
CA TYR A 873 -51.68 -14.79 -17.09
C TYR A 873 -52.99 -15.00 -16.33
N ALA A 874 -53.94 -15.78 -16.88
CA ALA A 874 -55.14 -16.19 -16.16
C ALA A 874 -55.19 -17.72 -16.06
N ALA A 875 -55.37 -18.22 -14.85
CA ALA A 875 -55.49 -19.64 -14.54
C ALA A 875 -56.91 -19.95 -14.03
N GLY A 876 -57.54 -21.01 -14.55
CA GLY A 876 -58.93 -21.33 -14.26
C GLY A 876 -59.30 -22.78 -14.53
N SER A 877 -60.58 -23.09 -14.29
CA SER A 877 -61.15 -24.39 -14.65
C SER A 877 -61.31 -24.48 -16.16
N SER A 878 -60.66 -25.46 -16.82
CA SER A 878 -60.73 -25.56 -18.28
C SER A 878 -62.00 -26.26 -18.78
N MET A 879 -62.57 -25.73 -19.87
CA MET A 879 -63.55 -26.41 -20.74
C MET A 879 -62.93 -26.88 -22.07
N ASP A 880 -61.75 -26.39 -22.43
CA ASP A 880 -61.11 -26.54 -23.74
C ASP A 880 -59.74 -27.26 -23.67
N GLY A 881 -59.38 -27.80 -22.49
CA GLY A 881 -58.10 -28.42 -22.20
C GLY A 881 -57.00 -27.44 -21.75
N SER A 882 -57.14 -26.13 -22.01
CA SER A 882 -56.20 -25.12 -21.52
C SER A 882 -56.56 -24.63 -20.11
N SER A 883 -55.68 -24.86 -19.14
CA SER A 883 -55.86 -24.45 -17.74
C SER A 883 -55.32 -23.04 -17.47
N ILE A 884 -54.32 -22.61 -18.24
CA ILE A 884 -53.81 -21.23 -18.24
C ILE A 884 -53.85 -20.67 -19.67
N LYS A 885 -54.24 -19.41 -19.78
CA LYS A 885 -54.17 -18.61 -21.00
C LYS A 885 -53.30 -17.38 -20.75
N ILE A 886 -52.50 -17.03 -21.76
CA ILE A 886 -51.51 -15.96 -21.70
C ILE A 886 -51.83 -14.97 -22.83
N TRP A 887 -51.94 -13.68 -22.50
CA TRP A 887 -52.12 -12.59 -23.45
C TRP A 887 -51.02 -11.56 -23.31
N ASN A 888 -50.71 -10.84 -24.39
CA ASN A 888 -49.92 -9.62 -24.30
C ASN A 888 -50.79 -8.47 -23.75
N SER A 889 -50.26 -7.69 -22.81
CA SER A 889 -51.00 -6.61 -22.12
C SER A 889 -51.28 -5.38 -22.98
N SER A 890 -50.52 -5.20 -24.07
CA SER A 890 -50.59 -4.03 -24.95
C SER A 890 -51.49 -4.26 -26.16
N SER A 891 -51.51 -5.47 -26.71
CA SER A 891 -52.34 -5.85 -27.87
C SER A 891 -53.59 -6.68 -27.53
N TYR A 892 -53.66 -7.25 -26.31
CA TYR A 892 -54.62 -8.28 -25.89
C TYR A 892 -54.67 -9.53 -26.79
N SER A 893 -53.67 -9.74 -27.66
CA SER A 893 -53.56 -10.97 -28.46
C SER A 893 -53.16 -12.14 -27.55
N MET A 894 -53.80 -13.29 -27.73
CA MET A 894 -53.42 -14.52 -27.03
C MET A 894 -52.05 -15.00 -27.56
N VAL A 895 -51.10 -15.17 -26.66
CA VAL A 895 -49.70 -15.52 -26.95
C VAL A 895 -49.46 -17.02 -26.77
N GLY A 896 -50.15 -17.64 -25.83
CA GLY A 896 -50.02 -19.06 -25.55
C GLY A 896 -51.02 -19.59 -24.53
N SER A 897 -51.03 -20.91 -24.35
CA SER A 897 -51.89 -21.61 -23.40
C SER A 897 -51.19 -22.85 -22.85
N LEU A 898 -51.32 -23.10 -21.55
CA LEU A 898 -50.73 -24.27 -20.89
C LEU A 898 -51.83 -25.27 -20.48
N GLN A 899 -51.56 -26.56 -20.68
CA GLN A 899 -52.47 -27.65 -20.33
C GLN A 899 -51.94 -28.37 -19.08
N THR A 900 -52.73 -28.40 -17.99
CA THR A 900 -52.37 -29.08 -16.74
C THR A 900 -53.30 -30.26 -16.49
N GLY A 901 -52.82 -31.31 -15.83
CA GLY A 901 -53.63 -32.49 -15.51
C GLY A 901 -54.65 -32.27 -14.37
N SER A 902 -54.61 -31.11 -13.71
CA SER A 902 -55.42 -30.78 -12.53
C SER A 902 -55.84 -29.32 -12.52
N GLU A 903 -56.94 -29.01 -11.82
CA GLU A 903 -57.50 -27.67 -11.70
C GLU A 903 -56.56 -26.75 -10.91
N VAL A 904 -56.07 -25.69 -11.58
CA VAL A 904 -55.20 -24.68 -10.96
C VAL A 904 -56.02 -23.72 -10.11
N ARG A 905 -55.59 -23.47 -8.88
CA ARG A 905 -56.26 -22.61 -7.89
C ARG A 905 -55.50 -21.34 -7.58
N THR A 906 -54.17 -21.39 -7.60
CA THR A 906 -53.28 -20.26 -7.34
C THR A 906 -52.07 -20.34 -8.26
N MET A 907 -51.41 -19.21 -8.51
CA MET A 907 -50.31 -19.10 -9.46
C MET A 907 -49.31 -18.06 -8.95
N ALA A 908 -48.03 -18.33 -9.19
CA ALA A 908 -46.95 -17.36 -9.03
C ALA A 908 -46.07 -17.38 -10.28
N VAL A 909 -45.90 -16.23 -10.93
CA VAL A 909 -45.05 -16.04 -12.12
C VAL A 909 -43.76 -15.33 -11.71
N SER A 910 -42.62 -15.89 -12.08
CA SER A 910 -41.30 -15.27 -11.93
C SER A 910 -40.74 -14.78 -13.27
N SER A 911 -39.51 -14.27 -13.25
CA SER A 911 -38.78 -13.88 -14.45
C SER A 911 -38.62 -15.04 -15.46
N GLY A 912 -38.38 -16.27 -15.00
CA GLY A 912 -38.12 -17.45 -15.83
C GLY A 912 -39.13 -18.60 -15.74
N LEU A 913 -39.87 -18.73 -14.63
CA LEU A 913 -40.74 -19.88 -14.36
C LEU A 913 -42.18 -19.46 -14.03
N ILE A 914 -43.10 -20.41 -14.15
CA ILE A 914 -44.51 -20.29 -13.78
C ILE A 914 -44.83 -21.43 -12.81
N TYR A 915 -45.24 -21.09 -11.60
CA TYR A 915 -45.64 -22.02 -10.53
C TYR A 915 -47.16 -22.08 -10.45
N LEU A 916 -47.72 -23.29 -10.45
CA LEU A 916 -49.16 -23.54 -10.56
C LEU A 916 -49.63 -24.42 -9.41
N GLY A 917 -50.28 -23.82 -8.41
CA GLY A 917 -50.86 -24.53 -7.28
C GLY A 917 -52.15 -25.22 -7.69
N CYS A 918 -52.13 -26.54 -7.75
CA CYS A 918 -53.24 -27.38 -8.18
C CYS A 918 -54.10 -27.88 -7.02
N LYS A 919 -55.35 -28.24 -7.32
CA LYS A 919 -56.29 -28.82 -6.34
C LYS A 919 -55.81 -30.16 -5.74
N GLY A 920 -54.90 -30.87 -6.40
CA GLY A 920 -54.40 -32.18 -5.95
C GLY A 920 -53.19 -32.14 -5.01
N GLY A 921 -52.93 -31.01 -4.35
CA GLY A 921 -51.78 -30.87 -3.44
C GLY A 921 -50.43 -30.75 -4.14
N THR A 922 -50.44 -30.51 -5.46
CA THR A 922 -49.24 -30.39 -6.30
C THR A 922 -49.00 -28.95 -6.72
N VAL A 923 -47.73 -28.56 -6.81
CA VAL A 923 -47.31 -27.34 -7.53
C VAL A 923 -46.63 -27.77 -8.82
N GLU A 924 -47.24 -27.52 -9.97
CA GLU A 924 -46.58 -27.77 -11.26
C GLU A 924 -45.70 -26.58 -11.64
N ILE A 925 -44.49 -26.87 -12.12
CA ILE A 925 -43.50 -25.86 -12.49
C ILE A 925 -43.31 -25.89 -14.00
N TRP A 926 -43.42 -24.73 -14.64
CA TRP A 926 -43.41 -24.60 -16.10
C TRP A 926 -42.39 -23.55 -16.56
N ASP A 927 -41.67 -23.87 -17.64
CA ASP A 927 -40.73 -22.95 -18.30
C ASP A 927 -41.50 -21.91 -19.10
N LYS A 928 -41.26 -20.63 -18.82
CA LYS A 928 -41.96 -19.49 -19.43
C LYS A 928 -41.63 -19.28 -20.92
N LYS A 929 -40.45 -19.70 -21.38
CA LYS A 929 -40.03 -19.62 -22.80
C LYS A 929 -40.47 -20.85 -23.58
N LYS A 930 -40.21 -22.05 -23.04
CA LYS A 930 -40.46 -23.34 -23.71
C LYS A 930 -41.93 -23.79 -23.60
N SER A 931 -42.72 -23.17 -22.72
CA SER A 931 -44.12 -23.53 -22.45
C SER A 931 -44.31 -25.02 -22.11
N SER A 932 -43.30 -25.60 -21.45
CA SER A 932 -43.22 -27.02 -21.10
C SER A 932 -43.13 -27.19 -19.59
N LYS A 933 -43.76 -28.25 -19.08
CA LYS A 933 -43.64 -28.64 -17.67
C LYS A 933 -42.21 -29.08 -17.37
N VAL A 934 -41.62 -28.50 -16.33
CA VAL A 934 -40.25 -28.72 -15.86
C VAL A 934 -40.24 -29.72 -14.71
N ASP A 935 -41.09 -29.51 -13.71
CA ASP A 935 -41.06 -30.24 -12.43
C ASP A 935 -42.44 -30.26 -11.73
N THR A 936 -42.59 -31.00 -10.63
CA THR A 936 -43.78 -31.04 -9.77
C THR A 936 -43.41 -31.20 -8.30
N LEU A 937 -43.71 -30.18 -7.49
CA LEU A 937 -43.59 -30.27 -6.03
C LEU A 937 -44.84 -30.94 -5.43
N GLN A 938 -44.65 -31.78 -4.42
CA GLN A 938 -45.73 -32.50 -3.72
C GLN A 938 -45.87 -31.94 -2.31
N MET A 939 -46.97 -31.23 -2.02
CA MET A 939 -47.20 -30.62 -0.71
C MET A 939 -47.82 -31.61 0.29
N GLY A 940 -48.69 -32.50 -0.19
CA GLY A 940 -49.38 -33.51 0.63
C GLY A 940 -50.47 -34.26 -0.15
N THR A 941 -50.71 -35.52 0.20
CA THR A 941 -51.49 -36.50 -0.60
C THR A 941 -53.01 -36.26 -0.67
N ASN A 942 -53.56 -35.33 0.12
CA ASN A 942 -54.99 -35.01 0.11
C ASN A 942 -55.29 -33.54 0.48
N CYS A 943 -54.36 -32.62 0.17
CA CYS A 943 -54.50 -31.19 0.42
C CYS A 943 -54.76 -30.40 -0.89
N ARG A 944 -55.18 -29.14 -0.78
CA ARG A 944 -55.28 -28.19 -1.90
C ARG A 944 -54.27 -27.07 -1.69
N VAL A 945 -53.55 -26.64 -2.73
CA VAL A 945 -52.73 -25.42 -2.65
C VAL A 945 -53.66 -24.22 -2.78
N ASN A 946 -53.82 -23.45 -1.70
CA ASN A 946 -54.76 -22.34 -1.62
C ASN A 946 -54.13 -21.01 -2.05
N CYS A 947 -52.88 -20.79 -1.65
CA CYS A 947 -52.13 -19.55 -1.93
C CYS A 947 -50.64 -19.83 -2.11
N MET A 948 -49.96 -18.98 -2.88
CA MET A 948 -48.51 -18.99 -3.06
C MET A 948 -47.98 -17.57 -3.20
N ALA A 949 -46.75 -17.33 -2.76
CA ALA A 949 -46.03 -16.08 -2.98
C ALA A 949 -44.55 -16.36 -3.22
N LEU A 950 -43.92 -15.56 -4.09
CA LEU A 950 -42.48 -15.50 -4.24
C LEU A 950 -41.92 -14.40 -3.34
N ASP A 951 -40.72 -14.60 -2.82
CA ASP A 951 -39.95 -13.50 -2.23
C ASP A 951 -39.49 -12.49 -3.30
N ARG A 952 -38.90 -11.37 -2.86
CA ARG A 952 -38.48 -10.29 -3.78
C ARG A 952 -37.31 -10.68 -4.69
N ASN A 953 -36.50 -11.66 -4.31
CA ASN A 953 -35.37 -12.13 -5.10
C ASN A 953 -35.75 -13.25 -6.09
N GLU A 954 -36.97 -13.80 -6.00
CA GLU A 954 -37.42 -15.03 -6.68
C GLU A 954 -36.64 -16.30 -6.28
N GLU A 955 -35.99 -16.27 -5.11
CA GLU A 955 -35.15 -17.33 -4.52
C GLU A 955 -35.97 -18.28 -3.63
N VAL A 956 -37.10 -17.83 -3.07
CA VAL A 956 -37.97 -18.64 -2.20
C VAL A 956 -39.42 -18.58 -2.66
N LEU A 957 -40.01 -19.75 -2.92
CA LEU A 957 -41.45 -19.93 -3.11
C LEU A 957 -42.06 -20.39 -1.79
N VAL A 958 -43.03 -19.62 -1.27
CA VAL A 958 -43.82 -20.01 -0.09
C VAL A 958 -45.22 -20.41 -0.54
N THR A 959 -45.69 -21.54 -0.04
CA THR A 959 -47.01 -22.11 -0.35
C THR A 959 -47.83 -22.29 0.93
N GLY A 960 -49.15 -22.13 0.81
CA GLY A 960 -50.11 -22.37 1.90
C GLY A 960 -51.23 -23.31 1.44
N THR A 961 -51.56 -24.30 2.27
CA THR A 961 -52.45 -25.41 1.91
C THR A 961 -53.75 -25.47 2.73
N SER A 962 -54.73 -26.21 2.20
CA SER A 962 -56.04 -26.43 2.84
C SER A 962 -56.03 -27.38 4.04
N ASP A 963 -54.90 -28.01 4.35
CA ASP A 963 -54.69 -28.77 5.60
C ASP A 963 -53.89 -27.95 6.64
N GLY A 964 -53.67 -26.65 6.37
CA GLY A 964 -53.08 -25.72 7.34
C GLY A 964 -51.55 -25.68 7.33
N GLN A 965 -50.89 -26.30 6.35
CA GLN A 965 -49.42 -26.29 6.28
C GLN A 965 -48.90 -25.07 5.52
N ILE A 966 -47.71 -24.64 5.92
CA ILE A 966 -46.91 -23.62 5.23
C ILE A 966 -45.60 -24.28 4.82
N GLN A 967 -45.25 -24.23 3.54
CA GLN A 967 -44.03 -24.84 3.02
C GLN A 967 -43.21 -23.79 2.26
N ALA A 968 -41.91 -23.75 2.52
CA ALA A 968 -40.96 -22.90 1.83
C ALA A 968 -40.01 -23.75 0.98
N TRP A 969 -39.81 -23.34 -0.27
CA TRP A 969 -39.01 -24.03 -1.26
C TRP A 969 -37.89 -23.12 -1.77
N GLU A 970 -36.67 -23.62 -1.79
CA GLU A 970 -35.50 -22.95 -2.38
C GLU A 970 -35.56 -23.12 -3.91
N MET A 971 -35.51 -22.01 -4.62
CA MET A 971 -35.63 -21.97 -6.08
C MET A 971 -34.23 -21.75 -6.67
N ASN A 972 -33.58 -22.85 -7.06
CA ASN A 972 -32.19 -22.88 -7.55
C ASN A 972 -32.08 -23.14 -9.05
#